data_AF-A0AAD6WFC1-F1
#
_entry.id   AF-A0AAD6WFC1-F1
#
_cell.length_a   1.000
_cell.length_b   1.000
_cell.length_c   1.000
_cell.angle_alpha   90.00
_cell.angle_beta   90.00
_cell.angle_gamma   90.00
#
_symmetry.space_group_name_H-M   'P 1'
#
loop_
_entity.id
_entity.type
_entity.pdbx_description
1 polymer ?
#
loop_
_entity_poly.entity_id
_entity_poly.type
_entity_poly.pdbx_seq_one_letter_code
_entity_poly.pdbx_strand_id
1 'polypeptide(L)'
;MDRVHVEKATTSGDDSGPGYEPATNAPTRPLEDSEFPIPSLGLPSLKTGLSDDDLRESAYELLLASIFFSGVEANSVEDRRKEKTSKFLSGLKSKRDKMQSQSQSVGRKSELMDIVRVQMQISEAMDSCTRRNLMQLAARKMSGQIDLTHIALGLLNGTFKSDFLNERSYMQWKSRQANILEELLCSATGTTNEHLTIRSYVDKIRDEKEWDTMMSASERVAVVASIRQVAVKLSSLPAQFGIQGETFYWTAIYHVNIRLYQKLLFGLFDVLDEDQLIEEADEMLLLIKLTWSTLGITETMHDALYGWVLFQQFVRTGGSVLLENAVLHLQKVISTEEDDRKEQYMNSLVCTKQCNGSHLKLHLLRSIFVSISMWCDYKLQDYHSHFSQKPYNFRMIISLVSAVGVLASGDLKLMKLNASDAKASRKLKSYVKKSTEAAFRKVASKVDFESKIERIHPLAQLAKELKLIAETEFNVFHPVLRCWCPESVTISVVLMHQFYGERLKPFLKGVSSVSGDARSVLPAAYMLDQYLTKLYTSALEANKLPNSFNQDFKHYQIGEISKPFILDWVISQHSHILEWTGRAFDIEDWEPLSYHQRHAASIVEVFRIIEETVDQLFGFNLPMDITHLQALLSVIFHSLDAYLMKMLNQLVEKNHLYPSTPPITRYTETVIPMIKRSLVVGTLLDANVARKLNELTIPKLCIRLNTLQYIQKQVAILEDGIRKSWGLIRPSLDQRQTKEEVLEERSLLTSSEAVDALFATTCHIIRDTTTDAIRKFCDFTGARVVFWDLRDQFLFHLYRGDVGSSRLDSFLPHVDTVLDNICGLIDDTLRDLVVLSICRASLEGYVWVLLDGGPSRAFSDSDITMMEDDLNVLKEFFVAEGEGLPRSLVEQEAKFAQQILGLFSLKTETVIRMLMNASEHISMRVDSHKHGHMGLEDAHTLVRVLCHKKDREASKFLKQQYELPMSSEYDDTSSRDSNFGSPLIPDLLKRSTSFHWPKNGQSSFKSIRKKLQAATSEIRDVAR
;
A
#
# COMPACT_ATOMS: atom_id res chain seq x y z
N MET A 1 -0.75 -0.16 74.86
CA MET A 1 -1.56 1.01 74.44
C MET A 1 -1.80 0.94 72.95
N ASP A 2 -2.89 0.41 72.41
CA ASP A 2 -3.94 -0.49 72.89
C ASP A 2 -4.62 -1.09 71.66
N ARG A 3 -5.01 -2.36 71.79
CA ARG A 3 -5.89 -3.09 70.88
C ARG A 3 -7.30 -2.53 70.97
N VAL A 4 -8.05 -2.50 69.87
CA VAL A 4 -9.52 -2.68 69.91
C VAL A 4 -9.99 -3.48 68.68
N HIS A 5 -10.62 -4.62 68.99
CA HIS A 5 -11.53 -5.42 68.16
C HIS A 5 -12.94 -4.81 68.17
N VAL A 6 -13.69 -4.87 67.06
CA VAL A 6 -15.16 -5.09 66.98
C VAL A 6 -15.43 -5.63 65.55
N GLU A 7 -15.76 -6.89 65.30
CA GLU A 7 -16.99 -7.69 65.50
C GLU A 7 -18.19 -7.39 64.55
N LYS A 8 -18.39 -8.35 63.62
CA LYS A 8 -19.61 -8.91 63.00
C LYS A 8 -20.85 -8.06 62.70
N ALA A 9 -21.33 -8.22 61.46
CA ALA A 9 -22.76 -8.42 61.18
C ALA A 9 -22.95 -9.51 60.10
N THR A 10 -23.69 -10.55 60.47
CA THR A 10 -24.15 -11.67 59.64
C THR A 10 -25.55 -11.39 59.11
N THR A 11 -25.79 -11.68 57.82
CA THR A 11 -27.12 -12.11 57.34
C THR A 11 -26.96 -13.18 56.27
N SER A 12 -27.64 -14.30 56.53
CA SER A 12 -27.69 -15.57 55.84
C SER A 12 -28.56 -15.57 54.58
N GLY A 13 -28.22 -16.44 53.64
CA GLY A 13 -29.10 -16.91 52.56
C GLY A 13 -28.38 -18.01 51.77
N ASP A 14 -28.56 -19.26 52.21
CA ASP A 14 -28.13 -20.48 51.52
C ASP A 14 -28.83 -20.64 50.16
N ASP A 15 -28.08 -21.00 49.12
CA ASP A 15 -28.52 -22.09 48.25
C ASP A 15 -27.33 -22.85 47.63
N SER A 16 -27.48 -24.15 47.57
CA SER A 16 -26.43 -25.16 47.50
C SER A 16 -26.08 -25.64 46.08
N GLY A 17 -24.78 -25.85 45.81
CA GLY A 17 -24.26 -26.60 44.66
C GLY A 17 -22.76 -26.95 44.84
N PRO A 18 -22.30 -28.16 44.49
CA PRO A 18 -21.16 -28.80 45.13
C PRO A 18 -19.80 -28.31 44.61
N GLY A 19 -18.89 -28.01 45.54
CA GLY A 19 -17.49 -27.73 45.26
C GLY A 19 -16.64 -29.00 45.27
N TYR A 20 -15.59 -29.01 44.43
CA TYR A 20 -14.31 -29.64 44.74
C TYR A 20 -13.16 -28.81 44.13
N GLU A 21 -12.51 -28.07 45.04
CA GLU A 21 -11.11 -27.62 45.15
C GLU A 21 -10.34 -26.94 43.99
N PRO A 22 -9.91 -25.67 44.18
CA PRO A 22 -8.88 -25.04 43.36
C PRO A 22 -7.48 -25.40 43.87
N ALA A 23 -6.66 -25.99 43.01
CA ALA A 23 -5.25 -26.19 43.26
C ALA A 23 -4.54 -24.83 43.45
N THR A 24 -3.66 -24.81 44.45
CA THR A 24 -2.89 -23.67 44.95
C THR A 24 -1.99 -23.09 43.85
N ASN A 25 -2.33 -21.89 43.36
CA ASN A 25 -1.44 -21.12 42.50
C ASN A 25 -0.30 -20.52 43.33
N ALA A 26 0.87 -21.16 43.27
CA ALA A 26 2.12 -20.48 43.57
C ALA A 26 2.40 -19.43 42.48
N PRO A 27 2.82 -18.20 42.81
CA PRO A 27 3.05 -17.16 41.83
C PRO A 27 4.25 -17.54 40.98
N THR A 28 4.00 -17.90 39.72
CA THR A 28 5.05 -18.06 38.72
C THR A 28 5.58 -16.67 38.42
N ARG A 29 6.79 -16.39 38.90
CA ARG A 29 7.55 -15.19 38.52
C ARG A 29 7.68 -15.16 36.98
N PRO A 30 7.66 -13.97 36.34
CA PRO A 30 7.92 -13.85 34.91
C PRO A 30 9.30 -14.44 34.61
N LEU A 31 9.41 -15.31 33.60
CA LEU A 31 10.70 -15.70 33.04
C LEU A 31 11.31 -14.45 32.41
N GLU A 32 12.24 -13.80 33.13
CA GLU A 32 13.27 -12.97 32.52
C GLU A 32 14.05 -13.83 31.52
N ASP A 33 14.48 -13.22 30.41
CA ASP A 33 15.27 -13.82 29.33
C ASP A 33 16.49 -14.58 29.88
N SER A 34 16.33 -15.87 30.20
CA SER A 34 17.46 -16.73 30.56
C SER A 34 18.10 -17.22 29.26
N GLU A 35 19.21 -16.59 28.88
CA GLU A 35 20.07 -17.12 27.83
C GLU A 35 20.40 -18.57 28.18
N PHE A 36 20.06 -19.49 27.27
CA PHE A 36 20.39 -20.89 27.45
C PHE A 36 21.91 -21.04 27.62
N PRO A 37 22.40 -21.49 28.79
CA PRO A 37 23.82 -21.47 29.10
C PRO A 37 24.58 -22.37 28.13
N ILE A 38 25.80 -21.95 27.76
CA ILE A 38 26.68 -22.70 26.85
C ILE A 38 26.86 -24.13 27.40
N PRO A 39 26.47 -25.18 26.67
CA PRO A 39 26.57 -26.54 27.17
C PRO A 39 28.02 -26.96 27.36
N SER A 40 28.37 -27.40 28.58
CA SER A 40 29.74 -27.84 28.88
C SER A 40 30.14 -29.05 28.03
N LEU A 41 31.43 -29.19 27.72
CA LEU A 41 31.95 -30.37 26.99
C LEU A 41 31.83 -31.67 27.78
N GLY A 42 31.61 -31.62 29.10
CA GLY A 42 31.57 -32.81 29.94
C GLY A 42 32.94 -33.45 30.18
N LEU A 43 34.03 -32.68 30.10
CA LEU A 43 35.35 -33.18 30.49
C LEU A 43 35.36 -33.55 31.99
N PRO A 44 36.10 -34.59 32.40
CA PRO A 44 36.31 -34.91 33.82
C PRO A 44 36.63 -33.67 34.66
N SER A 45 36.01 -33.57 35.85
CA SER A 45 36.19 -32.44 36.77
C SER A 45 37.59 -32.45 37.37
N LEU A 46 38.19 -31.26 37.50
CA LEU A 46 39.48 -31.08 38.19
C LEU A 46 39.28 -31.29 39.69
N LYS A 47 40.16 -32.05 40.34
CA LYS A 47 40.08 -32.39 41.77
C LYS A 47 40.74 -31.37 42.69
N THR A 48 41.66 -30.57 42.14
CA THR A 48 42.55 -29.66 42.88
C THR A 48 42.02 -28.22 43.00
N GLY A 49 40.83 -27.95 42.46
CA GLY A 49 40.20 -26.63 42.54
C GLY A 49 40.86 -25.54 41.68
N LEU A 50 41.66 -25.93 40.67
CA LEU A 50 42.30 -25.00 39.72
C LEU A 50 41.29 -24.04 39.11
N SER A 51 41.59 -22.74 39.18
CA SER A 51 40.80 -21.69 38.56
C SER A 51 41.08 -21.55 37.06
N ASP A 52 40.24 -20.79 36.37
CA ASP A 52 40.43 -20.46 34.96
C ASP A 52 41.70 -19.62 34.73
N ASP A 53 42.07 -18.77 35.69
CA ASP A 53 43.32 -18.00 35.70
C ASP A 53 44.53 -18.91 35.85
N ASP A 54 44.45 -19.89 36.76
CA ASP A 54 45.52 -20.88 36.97
C ASP A 54 45.83 -21.66 35.69
N LEU A 55 44.78 -22.09 34.98
CA LEU A 55 44.92 -22.80 33.71
C LEU A 55 45.48 -21.90 32.61
N ARG A 56 45.07 -20.61 32.57
CA ARG A 56 45.56 -19.65 31.58
C ARG A 56 47.04 -19.37 31.76
N GLU A 57 47.47 -19.07 32.99
CA GLU A 57 48.88 -18.80 33.30
C GLU A 57 49.76 -20.01 33.01
N SER A 58 49.26 -21.21 33.25
CA SER A 58 50.01 -22.45 33.03
C SER A 58 50.06 -22.87 31.57
N ALA A 59 49.01 -22.55 30.81
CA ALA A 59 49.03 -22.67 29.35
C ALA A 59 50.08 -21.73 28.75
N TYR A 60 50.22 -20.50 29.26
CA TYR A 60 51.27 -19.57 28.86
C TYR A 60 52.68 -20.11 29.15
N GLU A 61 52.90 -20.66 30.34
CA GLU A 61 54.17 -21.30 30.72
C GLU A 61 54.53 -22.46 29.78
N LEU A 62 53.53 -23.27 29.42
CA LEU A 62 53.69 -24.35 28.47
C LEU A 62 54.07 -23.85 27.07
N LEU A 63 53.40 -22.83 26.56
CA LEU A 63 53.71 -22.25 25.25
C LEU A 63 55.15 -21.71 25.21
N LEU A 64 55.56 -20.95 26.23
CA LEU A 64 56.93 -20.45 26.34
C LEU A 64 57.95 -21.60 26.37
N ALA A 65 57.67 -22.65 27.15
CA ALA A 65 58.54 -23.82 27.17
C ALA A 65 58.63 -24.50 25.80
N SER A 66 57.50 -24.74 25.12
CA SER A 66 57.50 -25.30 23.77
C SER A 66 58.31 -24.44 22.78
N ILE A 67 58.24 -23.12 22.88
CA ILE A 67 59.05 -22.20 22.07
C ILE A 67 60.55 -22.39 22.37
N PHE A 68 60.97 -22.30 23.64
CA PHE A 68 62.39 -22.37 24.00
C PHE A 68 63.04 -23.72 23.73
N PHE A 69 62.30 -24.82 23.88
CA PHE A 69 62.83 -26.16 23.72
C PHE A 69 62.74 -26.70 22.28
N SER A 70 61.99 -26.04 21.38
CA SER A 70 61.93 -26.40 19.96
C SER A 70 63.23 -26.12 19.18
N GLY A 71 64.27 -25.57 19.82
CA GLY A 71 65.59 -25.32 19.21
C GLY A 71 65.60 -24.13 18.23
N VAL A 72 64.53 -23.34 18.20
CA VAL A 72 64.42 -22.13 17.40
C VAL A 72 65.18 -21.00 18.12
N GLU A 73 66.43 -20.78 17.69
CA GLU A 73 67.46 -19.94 18.32
C GLU A 73 66.95 -18.64 18.97
N ALA A 74 66.99 -18.59 20.30
CA ALA A 74 67.04 -17.37 21.08
C ALA A 74 68.51 -17.12 21.45
N ASN A 75 69.16 -16.18 20.79
CA ASN A 75 70.43 -15.64 21.28
C ASN A 75 70.46 -14.11 21.16
N SER A 76 71.01 -13.53 22.24
CA SER A 76 71.29 -12.13 22.52
C SER A 76 70.10 -11.24 22.89
N VAL A 77 70.00 -10.90 24.18
CA VAL A 77 70.07 -9.50 24.64
C VAL A 77 70.72 -9.51 26.04
N GLU A 78 72.05 -9.40 26.07
CA GLU A 78 72.70 -8.64 27.14
C GLU A 78 72.62 -7.18 26.68
N ASP A 79 71.73 -6.37 27.27
CA ASP A 79 72.03 -4.94 27.41
C ASP A 79 71.25 -4.26 28.55
N ARG A 80 72.04 -3.95 29.58
CA ARG A 80 72.13 -2.68 30.30
C ARG A 80 70.85 -2.04 30.89
N ARG A 81 70.85 -2.10 32.23
CA ARG A 81 70.41 -1.04 33.15
C ARG A 81 70.50 0.38 32.55
N LYS A 82 69.35 1.06 32.47
CA LYS A 82 69.11 2.50 32.80
C LYS A 82 67.62 2.82 32.62
N GLU A 83 66.87 2.86 33.71
CA GLU A 83 66.17 4.04 34.26
C GLU A 83 65.12 4.75 33.37
N LYS A 84 63.85 4.62 33.80
CA LYS A 84 62.79 5.64 33.94
C LYS A 84 62.47 6.54 32.74
N THR A 85 61.29 6.35 32.12
CA THR A 85 60.05 7.13 32.40
C THR A 85 58.98 6.83 31.35
N SER A 86 57.76 6.71 31.84
CA SER A 86 56.48 6.70 31.13
C SER A 86 56.40 7.61 29.90
N LYS A 87 55.73 7.14 28.84
CA LYS A 87 54.70 7.93 28.13
C LYS A 87 53.80 7.06 27.24
N PHE A 88 52.52 7.22 27.53
CA PHE A 88 51.34 6.83 26.77
C PHE A 88 51.30 7.44 25.35
N LEU A 89 50.66 6.69 24.44
CA LEU A 89 50.05 7.08 23.15
C LEU A 89 50.96 7.49 21.98
N SER A 90 50.94 6.68 20.92
CA SER A 90 50.88 7.18 19.54
C SER A 90 50.23 6.16 18.61
N GLY A 91 49.00 6.44 18.19
CA GLY A 91 48.35 5.74 17.10
C GLY A 91 48.81 6.23 15.72
N LEU A 92 48.41 5.45 14.71
CA LEU A 92 48.25 5.81 13.30
C LEU A 92 49.52 6.12 12.46
N LYS A 93 49.94 5.15 11.62
CA LYS A 93 49.80 5.15 10.14
C LYS A 93 50.89 4.36 9.38
N SER A 94 50.39 3.46 8.53
CA SER A 94 50.69 3.23 7.10
C SER A 94 52.04 2.67 6.60
N LYS A 95 51.86 1.68 5.69
CA LYS A 95 52.55 1.39 4.41
C LYS A 95 53.83 0.55 4.42
N ARG A 96 53.82 -0.43 3.47
CA ARG A 96 54.89 -0.87 2.53
C ARG A 96 56.33 -0.57 2.98
N ASP A 97 57.27 -1.52 3.04
CA ASP A 97 57.81 -2.23 1.88
C ASP A 97 58.85 -3.28 2.32
N LYS A 98 59.23 -4.12 1.36
CA LYS A 98 60.11 -5.29 1.45
C LYS A 98 61.55 -5.04 1.97
N MET A 99 62.12 -6.16 2.44
CA MET A 99 63.52 -6.61 2.29
C MET A 99 64.52 -6.28 3.43
N GLN A 100 64.66 -7.21 4.39
CA GLN A 100 65.94 -7.58 5.04
C GLN A 100 65.80 -8.93 5.79
N SER A 101 66.33 -10.00 5.20
CA SER A 101 65.87 -11.39 5.37
C SER A 101 66.66 -12.26 6.36
N GLN A 102 67.24 -11.72 7.45
CA GLN A 102 67.86 -12.60 8.46
C GLN A 102 67.86 -12.09 9.91
N SER A 103 67.74 -10.78 10.15
CA SER A 103 67.60 -10.21 11.51
C SER A 103 66.15 -9.97 11.97
N GLN A 104 65.17 -9.97 11.05
CA GLN A 104 63.75 -9.70 11.37
C GLN A 104 63.04 -10.85 12.10
N SER A 105 63.49 -12.10 11.95
CA SER A 105 62.77 -13.28 12.49
C SER A 105 62.85 -13.43 14.01
N VAL A 106 63.90 -12.88 14.63
CA VAL A 106 64.09 -12.89 16.10
C VAL A 106 63.29 -11.77 16.76
N GLY A 107 63.28 -10.57 16.15
CA GLY A 107 62.46 -9.44 16.60
C GLY A 107 60.97 -9.72 16.55
N ARG A 108 60.47 -10.27 15.43
CA ARG A 108 59.05 -10.61 15.26
C ARG A 108 58.55 -11.66 16.26
N LYS A 109 59.38 -12.62 16.66
CA LYS A 109 59.03 -13.61 17.70
C LYS A 109 58.96 -13.00 19.10
N SER A 110 59.84 -12.05 19.40
CA SER A 110 59.77 -11.30 20.66
C SER A 110 58.48 -10.49 20.73
N GLU A 111 58.16 -9.76 19.65
CA GLU A 111 56.91 -9.02 19.51
C GLU A 111 55.69 -9.94 19.70
N LEU A 112 55.65 -11.09 19.01
CA LEU A 112 54.56 -12.06 19.14
C LEU A 112 54.40 -12.57 20.58
N MET A 113 55.49 -12.88 21.26
CA MET A 113 55.43 -13.33 22.66
C MET A 113 54.89 -12.23 23.59
N ASP A 114 55.19 -10.97 23.31
CA ASP A 114 54.69 -9.83 24.08
C ASP A 114 53.20 -9.60 23.80
N ILE A 115 52.73 -9.82 22.58
CA ILE A 115 51.29 -9.81 22.24
C ILE A 115 50.59 -10.97 22.94
N VAL A 116 51.12 -12.21 22.89
CA VAL A 116 50.54 -13.36 23.61
C VAL A 116 50.44 -13.07 25.10
N ARG A 117 51.48 -12.46 25.69
CA ARG A 117 51.49 -12.06 27.11
C ARG A 117 50.31 -11.13 27.43
N VAL A 118 50.08 -10.11 26.60
CA VAL A 118 48.95 -9.17 26.76
C VAL A 118 47.62 -9.90 26.62
N GLN A 119 47.43 -10.70 25.57
CA GLN A 119 46.17 -11.41 25.33
C GLN A 119 45.85 -12.46 26.40
N MET A 120 46.88 -13.11 26.95
CA MET A 120 46.72 -14.04 28.09
C MET A 120 46.73 -13.35 29.46
N GLN A 121 46.75 -12.01 29.49
CA GLN A 121 46.69 -11.17 30.70
C GLN A 121 47.80 -11.51 31.73
N ILE A 122 48.99 -11.83 31.24
CA ILE A 122 50.14 -12.19 32.07
C ILE A 122 50.92 -10.92 32.46
N SER A 123 51.23 -10.76 33.75
CA SER A 123 52.03 -9.62 34.21
C SER A 123 53.46 -9.66 33.67
N GLU A 124 54.04 -8.50 33.39
CA GLU A 124 55.42 -8.37 32.89
C GLU A 124 56.47 -8.97 33.85
N ALA A 125 56.24 -8.82 35.16
CA ALA A 125 57.09 -9.41 36.20
C ALA A 125 57.06 -10.95 36.17
N MET A 126 55.86 -11.54 36.03
CA MET A 126 55.70 -12.99 35.90
C MET A 126 56.34 -13.50 34.62
N ASP A 127 56.07 -12.87 33.48
CA ASP A 127 56.64 -13.25 32.19
C ASP A 127 58.17 -13.23 32.22
N SER A 128 58.76 -12.13 32.69
CA SER A 128 60.22 -11.98 32.84
C SER A 128 60.82 -13.07 33.72
N CYS A 129 60.11 -13.47 34.79
CA CYS A 129 60.53 -14.53 35.68
C CYS A 129 60.46 -15.91 35.02
N THR A 130 59.33 -16.23 34.41
CA THR A 130 59.08 -17.48 33.72
C THR A 130 60.05 -17.68 32.57
N ARG A 131 60.24 -16.67 31.70
CA ARG A 131 61.18 -16.73 30.58
C ARG A 131 62.61 -17.01 31.04
N ARG A 132 63.09 -16.31 32.08
CA ARG A 132 64.43 -16.52 32.64
C ARG A 132 64.63 -17.96 33.12
N ASN A 133 63.68 -18.48 33.88
CA ASN A 133 63.78 -19.81 34.48
C ASN A 133 63.63 -20.92 33.43
N LEU A 134 62.75 -20.75 32.43
CA LEU A 134 62.63 -21.68 31.32
C LEU A 134 63.85 -21.67 30.39
N MET A 135 64.44 -20.51 30.11
CA MET A 135 65.69 -20.42 29.35
C MET A 135 66.85 -21.14 30.06
N GLN A 136 66.98 -20.96 31.38
CA GLN A 136 67.97 -21.70 32.18
C GLN A 136 67.69 -23.22 32.18
N LEU A 137 66.42 -23.62 32.20
CA LEU A 137 66.01 -25.02 32.09
C LEU A 137 66.40 -25.61 30.71
N ALA A 138 66.13 -24.87 29.62
CA ALA A 138 66.44 -25.28 28.25
C ALA A 138 67.96 -25.37 28.00
N ALA A 139 68.74 -24.41 28.52
CA ALA A 139 70.20 -24.37 28.38
C ALA A 139 70.91 -25.58 29.02
N ARG A 140 70.28 -26.25 30.00
CA ARG A 140 70.83 -27.45 30.67
C ARG A 140 70.77 -28.72 29.81
N LYS A 141 70.38 -28.63 28.52
CA LYS A 141 70.27 -29.73 27.54
C LYS A 141 69.65 -31.01 28.14
N MET A 142 68.38 -30.93 28.51
CA MET A 142 67.59 -32.14 28.73
C MET A 142 67.29 -32.80 27.38
N SER A 143 67.89 -33.95 27.10
CA SER A 143 67.71 -34.70 25.85
C SER A 143 66.42 -35.55 25.84
N GLY A 144 65.29 -34.97 26.24
CA GLY A 144 64.01 -35.67 26.34
C GLY A 144 62.82 -34.81 25.93
N GLN A 145 61.69 -35.44 25.62
CA GLN A 145 60.42 -34.79 25.29
C GLN A 145 59.94 -33.93 26.49
N ILE A 146 59.56 -32.67 26.23
CA ILE A 146 59.11 -31.75 27.28
C ILE A 146 57.67 -32.07 27.64
N ASP A 147 57.46 -32.38 28.91
CA ASP A 147 56.14 -32.58 29.50
C ASP A 147 55.83 -31.49 30.52
N LEU A 148 54.55 -31.20 30.74
CA LEU A 148 54.09 -30.16 31.67
C LEU A 148 54.59 -30.36 33.11
N THR A 149 54.72 -31.62 33.54
CA THR A 149 55.28 -31.98 34.85
C THR A 149 56.74 -31.54 34.99
N HIS A 150 57.54 -31.68 33.91
CA HIS A 150 58.94 -31.24 33.90
C HIS A 150 59.05 -29.71 33.93
N ILE A 151 58.13 -29.01 33.25
CA ILE A 151 58.05 -27.55 33.27
C ILE A 151 57.75 -27.06 34.69
N ALA A 152 56.69 -27.56 35.32
CA ALA A 152 56.29 -27.16 36.66
C ALA A 152 57.36 -27.47 37.73
N LEU A 153 57.98 -28.64 37.68
CA LEU A 153 59.11 -28.99 38.57
C LEU A 153 60.37 -28.18 38.29
N GLY A 154 60.60 -27.81 37.04
CA GLY A 154 61.69 -26.93 36.62
C GLY A 154 61.53 -25.51 37.18
N LEU A 155 60.32 -24.98 37.07
CA LEU A 155 59.93 -23.67 37.58
C LEU A 155 59.97 -23.62 39.12
N LEU A 156 59.49 -24.66 39.82
CA LEU A 156 59.60 -24.77 41.29
C LEU A 156 61.05 -24.82 41.78
N ASN A 157 61.98 -25.35 41.00
CA ASN A 157 63.39 -25.44 41.36
C ASN A 157 64.19 -24.17 41.03
N GLY A 158 63.69 -23.32 40.12
CA GLY A 158 64.39 -22.12 39.64
C GLY A 158 63.84 -20.80 40.17
N THR A 159 62.64 -20.80 40.76
CA THR A 159 61.94 -19.57 41.18
C THR A 159 61.96 -19.40 42.69
N PHE A 160 62.36 -18.22 43.16
CA PHE A 160 62.46 -17.88 44.57
C PHE A 160 61.46 -16.79 44.97
N LYS A 161 61.16 -16.69 46.26
CA LYS A 161 60.30 -15.63 46.83
C LYS A 161 60.77 -14.22 46.45
N SER A 162 62.07 -14.01 46.27
CA SER A 162 62.68 -12.74 45.85
C SER A 162 62.33 -12.31 44.42
N ASP A 163 61.84 -13.22 43.57
CA ASP A 163 61.49 -12.93 42.18
C ASP A 163 60.11 -12.25 42.06
N PHE A 164 59.36 -12.14 43.17
CA PHE A 164 58.03 -11.57 43.21
C PHE A 164 57.99 -10.25 43.99
N LEU A 165 57.22 -9.28 43.49
CA LEU A 165 57.00 -8.00 44.16
C LEU A 165 56.09 -8.13 45.40
N ASN A 166 55.22 -9.14 45.42
CA ASN A 166 54.23 -9.37 46.46
C ASN A 166 54.24 -10.84 46.90
N GLU A 167 54.27 -11.06 48.21
CA GLU A 167 54.18 -12.38 48.84
C GLU A 167 52.90 -13.12 48.45
N ARG A 168 51.77 -12.42 48.29
CA ARG A 168 50.52 -13.03 47.81
C ARG A 168 50.66 -13.63 46.41
N SER A 169 51.36 -12.96 45.49
CA SER A 169 51.55 -13.43 44.12
C SER A 169 52.48 -14.64 44.07
N TYR A 170 53.50 -14.67 44.92
CA TYR A 170 54.36 -15.84 45.11
C TYR A 170 53.55 -17.04 45.63
N MET A 171 52.71 -16.84 46.64
CA MET A 171 51.88 -17.89 47.23
C MET A 171 50.84 -18.43 46.25
N GLN A 172 50.21 -17.56 45.46
CA GLN A 172 49.29 -17.95 44.38
C GLN A 172 50.02 -18.79 43.32
N TRP A 173 51.16 -18.31 42.83
CA TRP A 173 51.98 -19.06 41.88
C TRP A 173 52.43 -20.43 42.43
N LYS A 174 52.91 -20.48 43.68
CA LYS A 174 53.36 -21.71 44.34
C LYS A 174 52.21 -22.71 44.48
N SER A 175 51.06 -22.25 44.95
CA SER A 175 49.85 -23.07 45.07
C SER A 175 49.38 -23.56 43.70
N ARG A 176 49.47 -22.73 42.66
CA ARG A 176 49.13 -23.11 41.28
C ARG A 176 50.03 -24.24 40.77
N GLN A 177 51.35 -24.10 40.89
CA GLN A 177 52.30 -25.16 40.48
C GLN A 177 52.04 -26.47 41.23
N ALA A 178 51.79 -26.38 42.54
CA ALA A 178 51.46 -27.52 43.38
C ALA A 178 50.16 -28.22 42.94
N ASN A 179 49.10 -27.44 42.72
CA ASN A 179 47.79 -27.94 42.27
C ASN A 179 47.86 -28.57 40.87
N ILE A 180 48.65 -28.01 39.95
CA ILE A 180 48.87 -28.59 38.63
C ILE A 180 49.61 -29.91 38.74
N LEU A 181 50.67 -29.99 39.54
CA LEU A 181 51.39 -31.25 39.75
C LEU A 181 50.51 -32.32 40.38
N GLU A 182 49.67 -31.95 41.35
CA GLU A 182 48.68 -32.87 41.93
C GLU A 182 47.69 -33.33 40.84
N GLU A 183 47.11 -32.43 40.04
CA GLU A 183 46.14 -32.83 39.02
C GLU A 183 46.74 -33.73 37.94
N LEU A 184 47.98 -33.44 37.49
CA LEU A 184 48.67 -34.21 36.46
C LEU A 184 49.08 -35.60 36.96
N LEU A 185 49.68 -35.66 38.15
CA LEU A 185 50.25 -36.91 38.66
C LEU A 185 49.19 -37.79 39.31
N CYS A 186 48.28 -37.22 40.10
CA CYS A 186 47.22 -38.00 40.76
C CYS A 186 46.20 -38.55 39.76
N SER A 187 45.91 -37.84 38.67
CA SER A 187 45.05 -38.35 37.60
C SER A 187 45.73 -39.45 36.79
N ALA A 188 47.06 -39.41 36.67
CA ALA A 188 47.85 -40.39 35.95
C ALA A 188 48.14 -41.69 36.74
N THR A 189 48.28 -41.62 38.07
CA THR A 189 48.68 -42.77 38.92
C THR A 189 47.51 -43.62 39.43
N GLY A 190 46.26 -43.13 39.34
CA GLY A 190 45.11 -43.79 39.95
C GLY A 190 45.21 -43.92 41.48
N THR A 191 44.49 -44.88 42.09
CA THR A 191 44.48 -45.14 43.55
C THR A 191 45.66 -46.00 44.03
N THR A 192 46.89 -45.59 43.72
CA THR A 192 48.13 -46.28 44.13
C THR A 192 48.77 -45.61 45.36
N ASN A 193 49.65 -46.31 46.08
CA ASN A 193 50.44 -45.72 47.19
C ASN A 193 51.23 -44.47 46.74
N GLU A 194 51.61 -44.42 45.46
CA GLU A 194 52.29 -43.28 44.83
C GLU A 194 51.43 -42.00 44.87
N HIS A 195 50.10 -42.13 44.70
CA HIS A 195 49.17 -41.01 44.80
C HIS A 195 49.16 -40.36 46.21
N LEU A 196 49.24 -41.17 47.28
CA LEU A 196 49.31 -40.66 48.65
C LEU A 196 50.65 -39.97 48.91
N THR A 197 51.74 -40.52 48.38
CA THR A 197 53.07 -39.90 48.50
C THR A 197 53.17 -38.58 47.75
N ILE A 198 52.61 -38.49 46.53
CA ILE A 198 52.59 -37.25 45.74
C ILE A 198 51.75 -36.19 46.45
N ARG A 199 50.55 -36.54 46.93
CA ARG A 199 49.71 -35.60 47.68
C ARG A 199 50.44 -35.09 48.92
N SER A 200 51.10 -35.96 49.68
CA SER A 200 51.91 -35.53 50.83
C SER A 200 53.02 -34.55 50.42
N TYR A 201 53.78 -34.82 49.36
CA TYR A 201 54.82 -33.89 48.89
C TYR A 201 54.26 -32.57 48.34
N VAL A 202 53.11 -32.60 47.67
CA VAL A 202 52.41 -31.41 47.17
C VAL A 202 51.86 -30.56 48.32
N ASP A 203 51.30 -31.19 49.36
CA ASP A 203 50.81 -30.49 50.56
C ASP A 203 51.96 -29.75 51.26
N LYS A 204 53.16 -30.35 51.31
CA LYS A 204 54.38 -29.67 51.81
C LYS A 204 54.77 -28.44 50.99
N ILE A 205 54.57 -28.47 49.67
CA ILE A 205 54.84 -27.32 48.79
C ILE A 205 53.80 -26.21 49.03
N ARG A 206 52.54 -26.58 49.25
CA ARG A 206 51.43 -25.63 49.50
C ARG A 206 51.58 -24.93 50.84
N ASP A 207 52.05 -25.64 51.88
CA ASP A 207 52.24 -25.09 53.23
C ASP A 207 53.37 -24.03 53.25
N GLU A 208 53.04 -22.83 53.72
CA GLU A 208 53.95 -21.69 53.81
C GLU A 208 55.03 -21.88 54.88
N LYS A 209 54.65 -22.45 56.04
CA LYS A 209 55.56 -22.61 57.16
C LYS A 209 56.54 -23.74 56.90
N GLU A 210 56.05 -24.86 56.35
CA GLU A 210 56.88 -26.00 56.03
C GLU A 210 57.84 -25.66 54.87
N TRP A 211 57.31 -25.21 53.72
CA TRP A 211 58.12 -24.98 52.53
C TRP A 211 59.11 -23.82 52.65
N ASP A 212 58.64 -22.65 53.09
CA ASP A 212 59.41 -21.41 52.97
C ASP A 212 60.28 -21.12 54.20
N THR A 213 59.85 -21.59 55.38
CA THR A 213 60.48 -21.25 56.67
C THR A 213 61.25 -22.43 57.29
N MET A 214 60.68 -23.65 57.30
CA MET A 214 61.29 -24.80 57.96
C MET A 214 62.28 -25.56 57.08
N MET A 215 62.01 -25.70 55.77
CA MET A 215 62.86 -26.49 54.88
C MET A 215 64.04 -25.71 54.29
N SER A 216 65.23 -26.32 54.38
CA SER A 216 66.46 -25.88 53.71
C SER A 216 66.40 -26.05 52.19
N ALA A 217 67.25 -25.34 51.45
CA ALA A 217 67.31 -25.43 49.99
C ALA A 217 67.57 -26.88 49.49
N SER A 218 68.40 -27.65 50.20
CA SER A 218 68.66 -29.06 49.90
C SER A 218 67.43 -29.96 50.10
N GLU A 219 66.60 -29.69 51.11
CA GLU A 219 65.39 -30.46 51.38
C GLU A 219 64.28 -30.15 50.35
N ARG A 220 64.15 -28.88 49.92
CA ARG A 220 63.22 -28.50 48.83
C ARG A 220 63.60 -29.18 47.52
N VAL A 221 64.90 -29.21 47.18
CA VAL A 221 65.41 -29.93 46.01
C VAL A 221 65.12 -31.43 46.12
N ALA A 222 65.25 -32.02 47.32
CA ALA A 222 64.93 -33.43 47.54
C ALA A 222 63.44 -33.74 47.30
N VAL A 223 62.52 -32.91 47.79
CA VAL A 223 61.07 -33.06 47.52
C VAL A 223 60.77 -32.98 46.02
N VAL A 224 61.30 -31.96 45.34
CA VAL A 224 61.14 -31.81 43.88
C VAL A 224 61.74 -33.01 43.14
N ALA A 225 62.88 -33.54 43.59
CA ALA A 225 63.52 -34.73 43.02
C ALA A 225 62.68 -36.00 43.23
N SER A 226 62.03 -36.16 44.39
CA SER A 226 61.11 -37.28 44.65
C SER A 226 59.88 -37.23 43.73
N ILE A 227 59.28 -36.06 43.55
CA ILE A 227 58.17 -35.89 42.60
C ILE A 227 58.65 -36.15 41.15
N ARG A 228 59.85 -35.67 40.79
CA ARG A 228 60.47 -35.91 39.48
C ARG A 228 60.69 -37.40 39.21
N GLN A 229 61.08 -38.18 40.22
CA GLN A 229 61.27 -39.63 40.07
C GLN A 229 59.96 -40.32 39.69
N VAL A 230 58.84 -39.91 40.28
CA VAL A 230 57.51 -40.44 39.92
C VAL A 230 57.10 -39.98 38.52
N ALA A 231 57.35 -38.71 38.17
CA ALA A 231 57.09 -38.19 36.82
C ALA A 231 57.86 -38.96 35.73
N VAL A 232 59.15 -39.22 35.93
CA VAL A 232 59.99 -40.00 35.00
C VAL A 232 59.50 -41.44 34.87
N LYS A 233 59.04 -42.04 35.97
CA LYS A 233 58.45 -43.39 35.95
C LYS A 233 57.19 -43.42 35.09
N LEU A 234 56.30 -42.44 35.23
CA LEU A 234 55.08 -42.34 34.43
C LEU A 234 55.36 -42.03 32.96
N SER A 235 56.33 -41.16 32.67
CA SER A 235 56.72 -40.85 31.27
C SER A 235 57.38 -42.05 30.58
N SER A 236 57.94 -43.01 31.33
CA SER A 236 58.51 -44.24 30.79
C SER A 236 57.49 -45.34 30.46
N LEU A 237 56.20 -45.14 30.81
CA LEU A 237 55.14 -46.07 30.46
C LEU A 237 54.86 -46.06 28.94
N PRO A 238 54.54 -47.21 28.34
CA PRO A 238 54.33 -47.31 26.91
C PRO A 238 53.11 -46.50 26.45
N ALA A 239 53.27 -45.85 25.30
CA ALA A 239 52.19 -45.25 24.53
C ALA A 239 51.13 -46.30 24.11
N GLN A 240 49.87 -45.90 23.94
CA GLN A 240 48.75 -46.82 23.72
C GLN A 240 48.42 -47.02 22.24
N PHE A 241 48.60 -46.00 21.39
CA PHE A 241 48.12 -45.99 20.01
C PHE A 241 49.23 -46.03 18.95
N GLY A 242 50.51 -45.93 19.36
CA GLY A 242 51.66 -46.00 18.47
C GLY A 242 51.76 -44.80 17.52
N ILE A 243 51.31 -43.62 17.96
CA ILE A 243 51.42 -42.36 17.22
C ILE A 243 52.82 -41.76 17.45
N GLN A 244 53.40 -41.14 16.42
CA GLN A 244 54.72 -40.52 16.53
C GLN A 244 54.70 -39.38 17.57
N GLY A 245 55.54 -39.49 18.61
CA GLY A 245 55.60 -38.52 19.71
C GLY A 245 54.52 -38.70 20.78
N GLU A 246 53.74 -39.79 20.74
CA GLU A 246 52.75 -40.10 21.77
C GLU A 246 53.40 -40.38 23.11
N THR A 247 52.88 -39.76 24.17
CA THR A 247 53.27 -40.05 25.55
C THR A 247 52.09 -40.63 26.32
N PHE A 248 52.38 -41.34 27.41
CA PHE A 248 51.35 -41.83 28.34
C PHE A 248 50.38 -40.73 28.81
N TYR A 249 50.86 -39.49 28.92
CA TYR A 249 50.07 -38.35 29.35
C TYR A 249 48.97 -37.94 28.36
N TRP A 250 49.08 -38.28 27.07
CA TRP A 250 48.07 -37.97 26.07
C TRP A 250 46.69 -38.56 26.40
N THR A 251 46.65 -39.71 27.06
CA THR A 251 45.42 -40.41 27.45
C THR A 251 45.15 -40.32 28.95
N ALA A 252 46.19 -40.27 29.78
CA ALA A 252 46.03 -40.23 31.23
C ALA A 252 45.49 -38.88 31.73
N ILE A 253 45.87 -37.77 31.08
CA ILE A 253 45.55 -36.40 31.54
C ILE A 253 44.93 -35.53 30.43
N TYR A 254 44.34 -36.13 29.40
CA TYR A 254 43.72 -35.43 28.27
C TYR A 254 42.78 -34.29 28.69
N HIS A 255 42.04 -34.46 29.79
CA HIS A 255 41.09 -33.48 30.30
C HIS A 255 41.76 -32.20 30.82
N VAL A 256 43.01 -32.28 31.31
CA VAL A 256 43.83 -31.11 31.64
C VAL A 256 44.43 -30.54 30.36
N ASN A 257 44.99 -31.39 29.50
CA ASN A 257 45.62 -30.97 28.24
C ASN A 257 44.67 -30.18 27.35
N ILE A 258 43.43 -30.65 27.18
CA ILE A 258 42.40 -29.96 26.39
C ILE A 258 42.03 -28.61 27.01
N ARG A 259 41.94 -28.51 28.34
CA ARG A 259 41.65 -27.24 29.02
C ARG A 259 42.77 -26.22 28.84
N LEU A 260 44.02 -26.65 28.97
CA LEU A 260 45.18 -25.78 28.70
C LEU A 260 45.19 -25.33 27.24
N TYR A 261 44.93 -26.25 26.30
CA TYR A 261 44.85 -25.91 24.88
C TYR A 261 43.73 -24.91 24.59
N GLN A 262 42.55 -25.08 25.20
CA GLN A 262 41.47 -24.10 25.09
C GLN A 262 41.90 -22.72 25.58
N LYS A 263 42.66 -22.63 26.69
CA LYS A 263 43.18 -21.33 27.17
C LYS A 263 44.16 -20.69 26.19
N LEU A 264 44.98 -21.47 25.49
CA LEU A 264 45.82 -20.96 24.41
C LEU A 264 44.99 -20.40 23.25
N LEU A 265 43.95 -21.12 22.83
CA LEU A 265 43.06 -20.66 21.76
C LEU A 265 42.26 -19.41 22.15
N PHE A 266 41.87 -19.27 23.43
CA PHE A 266 41.25 -18.04 23.93
C PHE A 266 42.21 -16.84 23.91
N GLY A 267 43.53 -17.06 23.91
CA GLY A 267 44.52 -16.01 23.74
C GLY A 267 44.60 -15.41 22.33
N LEU A 268 43.80 -15.90 21.37
CA LEU A 268 43.72 -15.38 20.00
C LEU A 268 42.69 -14.25 19.84
N PHE A 269 41.80 -14.07 20.82
CA PHE A 269 40.81 -12.98 20.81
C PHE A 269 41.42 -11.72 21.39
N ASP A 270 40.96 -10.57 20.91
CA ASP A 270 41.36 -9.29 21.49
C ASP A 270 40.73 -9.12 22.89
N VAL A 271 41.55 -8.87 23.90
CA VAL A 271 41.11 -8.62 25.29
C VAL A 271 40.24 -7.36 25.42
N LEU A 272 40.37 -6.39 24.51
CA LEU A 272 39.55 -5.18 24.48
C LEU A 272 38.29 -5.33 23.62
N ASP A 273 38.37 -6.11 22.55
CA ASP A 273 37.26 -6.38 21.63
C ASP A 273 37.05 -7.89 21.42
N GLU A 274 36.33 -8.48 22.37
CA GLU A 274 36.12 -9.94 22.47
C GLU A 274 35.40 -10.57 21.25
N ASP A 275 34.86 -9.77 20.33
CA ASP A 275 34.18 -10.22 19.11
C ASP A 275 35.12 -10.46 17.91
N GLN A 276 36.40 -10.10 18.05
CA GLN A 276 37.40 -10.15 17.00
C GLN A 276 38.64 -10.96 17.38
N LEU A 277 39.28 -11.49 16.33
CA LEU A 277 40.62 -12.06 16.42
C LEU A 277 41.64 -10.95 16.23
N ILE A 278 42.79 -11.08 16.90
CA ILE A 278 43.91 -10.16 16.71
C ILE A 278 44.50 -10.26 15.30
N GLU A 279 45.19 -9.21 14.84
CA GLU A 279 45.82 -9.20 13.51
C GLU A 279 46.88 -10.32 13.36
N GLU A 280 47.57 -10.67 14.44
CA GLU A 280 48.61 -11.71 14.46
C GLU A 280 48.08 -13.14 14.74
N ALA A 281 46.77 -13.38 14.67
CA ALA A 281 46.18 -14.66 15.08
C ALA A 281 46.75 -15.88 14.32
N ASP A 282 47.01 -15.74 13.01
CA ASP A 282 47.62 -16.80 12.20
C ASP A 282 49.06 -17.11 12.63
N GLU A 283 49.84 -16.07 12.99
CA GLU A 283 51.21 -16.21 13.48
C GLU A 283 51.23 -16.85 14.88
N MET A 284 50.27 -16.49 15.75
CA MET A 284 50.11 -17.10 17.06
C MET A 284 49.69 -18.56 16.97
N LEU A 285 48.81 -18.92 16.04
CA LEU A 285 48.43 -20.32 15.79
C LEU A 285 49.66 -21.18 15.43
N LEU A 286 50.64 -20.64 14.71
CA LEU A 286 51.91 -21.33 14.43
C LEU A 286 52.74 -21.57 15.71
N LEU A 287 52.72 -20.64 16.67
CA LEU A 287 53.37 -20.84 17.97
C LEU A 287 52.63 -21.85 18.83
N ILE A 288 51.30 -21.79 18.87
CA ILE A 288 50.45 -22.74 19.59
C ILE A 288 50.62 -24.17 19.04
N LYS A 289 50.89 -24.33 17.73
CA LYS A 289 51.21 -25.64 17.14
C LYS A 289 52.43 -26.32 17.79
N LEU A 290 53.37 -25.57 18.36
CA LEU A 290 54.52 -26.14 19.07
C LEU A 290 54.11 -26.90 20.35
N THR A 291 52.93 -26.64 20.90
CA THR A 291 52.43 -27.35 22.09
C THR A 291 51.74 -28.68 21.76
N TRP A 292 51.50 -28.98 20.47
CA TRP A 292 50.70 -30.14 20.06
C TRP A 292 51.27 -31.47 20.53
N SER A 293 52.58 -31.69 20.40
CA SER A 293 53.23 -32.92 20.84
C SER A 293 53.23 -33.12 22.35
N THR A 294 53.23 -32.02 23.12
CA THR A 294 53.20 -32.08 24.58
C THR A 294 51.78 -32.31 25.11
N LEU A 295 50.78 -31.70 24.46
CA LEU A 295 49.37 -31.80 24.87
C LEU A 295 48.63 -32.99 24.25
N GLY A 296 49.18 -33.60 23.20
CA GLY A 296 48.49 -34.64 22.43
C GLY A 296 47.38 -34.10 21.53
N ILE A 297 47.62 -32.96 20.89
CA ILE A 297 46.65 -32.34 19.97
C ILE A 297 46.98 -32.78 18.54
N THR A 298 46.06 -33.49 17.90
CA THR A 298 46.10 -33.75 16.45
C THR A 298 45.52 -32.57 15.67
N GLU A 299 45.73 -32.54 14.35
CA GLU A 299 45.17 -31.50 13.48
C GLU A 299 43.63 -31.46 13.55
N THR A 300 42.99 -32.63 13.55
CA THR A 300 41.54 -32.76 13.66
C THR A 300 41.01 -32.40 15.05
N MET A 301 41.77 -32.70 16.11
CA MET A 301 41.49 -32.17 17.45
C MET A 301 41.55 -30.65 17.48
N HIS A 302 42.55 -30.06 16.83
CA HIS A 302 42.67 -28.61 16.76
C HIS A 302 41.47 -28.01 16.03
N ASP A 303 41.12 -28.49 14.84
CA ASP A 303 39.97 -27.97 14.10
C ASP A 303 38.66 -28.11 14.91
N ALA A 304 38.46 -29.24 15.61
CA ALA A 304 37.29 -29.44 16.45
C ALA A 304 37.26 -28.51 17.68
N LEU A 305 38.39 -28.38 18.39
CA LEU A 305 38.51 -27.55 19.60
C LEU A 305 38.52 -26.06 19.28
N TYR A 306 39.10 -25.66 18.15
CA TYR A 306 39.12 -24.27 17.72
C TYR A 306 37.76 -23.85 17.18
N GLY A 307 37.10 -24.68 16.37
CA GLY A 307 35.70 -24.47 16.00
C GLY A 307 34.78 -24.38 17.21
N TRP A 308 35.03 -25.19 18.25
CA TRP A 308 34.32 -25.09 19.53
C TRP A 308 34.57 -23.77 20.25
N VAL A 309 35.82 -23.33 20.41
CA VAL A 309 36.18 -22.09 21.10
C VAL A 309 35.62 -20.86 20.37
N LEU A 310 35.73 -20.82 19.03
CA LEU A 310 35.11 -19.78 18.18
C LEU A 310 33.59 -19.74 18.36
N PHE A 311 32.94 -20.91 18.40
CA PHE A 311 31.50 -20.99 18.68
C PHE A 311 31.16 -20.52 20.09
N GLN A 312 31.92 -20.90 21.12
CA GLN A 312 31.70 -20.42 22.49
C GLN A 312 31.80 -18.90 22.57
N GLN A 313 32.77 -18.31 21.88
CA GLN A 313 32.96 -16.87 21.86
C GLN A 313 31.82 -16.18 21.09
N PHE A 314 31.40 -16.72 19.95
CA PHE A 314 30.20 -16.25 19.23
C PHE A 314 28.95 -16.27 20.13
N VAL A 315 28.72 -17.30 20.94
CA VAL A 315 27.55 -17.35 21.82
C VAL A 315 27.58 -16.24 22.88
N ARG A 316 28.77 -15.79 23.30
CA ARG A 316 28.93 -14.69 24.28
C ARG A 316 28.83 -13.31 23.65
N THR A 317 29.44 -13.10 22.49
CA THR A 317 29.62 -11.76 21.89
C THR A 317 28.66 -11.47 20.74
N GLY A 318 28.12 -12.52 20.09
CA GLY A 318 27.26 -12.40 18.92
C GLY A 318 27.98 -12.04 17.62
N GLY A 319 29.32 -12.08 17.59
CA GLY A 319 30.14 -11.74 16.42
C GLY A 319 29.98 -12.71 15.24
N SER A 320 29.43 -12.23 14.12
CA SER A 320 29.10 -13.07 12.95
C SER A 320 30.30 -13.74 12.28
N VAL A 321 31.46 -13.07 12.27
CA VAL A 321 32.71 -13.58 11.68
C VAL A 321 33.23 -14.80 12.45
N LEU A 322 33.08 -14.80 13.77
CA LEU A 322 33.47 -15.93 14.62
C LEU A 322 32.66 -17.19 14.30
N LEU A 323 31.36 -17.02 14.01
CA LEU A 323 30.50 -18.12 13.59
C LEU A 323 30.91 -18.68 12.23
N GLU A 324 31.30 -17.83 11.28
CA GLU A 324 31.81 -18.26 9.97
C GLU A 324 33.10 -19.08 10.10
N ASN A 325 34.06 -18.59 10.89
CA ASN A 325 35.29 -19.34 11.16
C ASN A 325 35.01 -20.66 11.88
N ALA A 326 34.07 -20.68 12.84
CA ALA A 326 33.67 -21.91 13.52
C ALA A 326 33.11 -22.95 12.54
N VAL A 327 32.23 -22.54 11.61
CA VAL A 327 31.69 -23.42 10.57
C VAL A 327 32.81 -23.97 9.68
N LEU A 328 33.76 -23.13 9.24
CA LEU A 328 34.88 -23.54 8.40
C LEU A 328 35.74 -24.62 9.08
N HIS A 329 36.12 -24.43 10.34
CA HIS A 329 36.93 -25.42 11.06
C HIS A 329 36.16 -26.72 11.31
N LEU A 330 34.88 -26.66 11.68
CA LEU A 330 34.07 -27.87 11.91
C LEU A 330 33.78 -28.64 10.61
N GLN A 331 33.73 -27.96 9.46
CA GLN A 331 33.65 -28.62 8.15
C GLN A 331 34.94 -29.36 7.80
N LYS A 332 36.13 -28.80 8.12
CA LYS A 332 37.42 -29.47 7.90
C LYS A 332 37.47 -30.82 8.63
N VAL A 333 36.99 -30.88 9.86
CA VAL A 333 36.95 -32.13 10.65
C VAL A 333 36.20 -33.25 9.92
N ILE A 334 35.19 -32.92 9.12
CA ILE A 334 34.36 -33.91 8.40
C ILE A 334 35.00 -34.32 7.08
N SER A 335 35.79 -33.44 6.46
CA SER A 335 36.44 -33.69 5.16
C SER A 335 37.82 -34.34 5.26
N THR A 336 38.41 -34.39 6.45
CA THR A 336 39.76 -34.92 6.64
C THR A 336 39.71 -36.44 6.72
N GLU A 337 40.36 -37.14 5.79
CA GLU A 337 40.62 -38.58 5.91
C GLU A 337 41.71 -38.79 6.98
N GLU A 338 41.33 -39.24 8.17
CA GLU A 338 42.26 -39.50 9.27
C GLU A 338 42.95 -40.86 9.15
N ASP A 339 44.17 -40.94 9.68
CA ASP A 339 44.85 -42.19 9.98
C ASP A 339 44.06 -42.95 11.07
N ASP A 340 43.73 -44.23 10.82
CA ASP A 340 42.98 -45.12 11.74
C ASP A 340 43.49 -45.02 13.19
N ARG A 341 44.80 -44.85 13.40
CA ARG A 341 45.40 -44.73 14.75
C ARG A 341 45.00 -43.43 15.46
N LYS A 342 44.96 -42.31 14.73
CA LYS A 342 44.57 -41.00 15.26
C LYS A 342 43.09 -40.95 15.56
N GLU A 343 42.27 -41.59 14.74
CA GLU A 343 40.83 -41.73 14.99
C GLU A 343 40.57 -42.56 16.25
N GLN A 344 41.27 -43.69 16.43
CA GLN A 344 41.18 -44.52 17.63
C GLN A 344 41.61 -43.74 18.89
N TYR A 345 42.70 -42.97 18.81
CA TYR A 345 43.12 -42.09 19.90
C TYR A 345 42.03 -41.07 20.25
N MET A 346 41.46 -40.39 19.26
CA MET A 346 40.39 -39.42 19.45
C MET A 346 39.13 -40.02 20.09
N ASN A 347 38.78 -41.24 19.69
CA ASN A 347 37.70 -42.01 20.28
C ASN A 347 38.03 -42.51 21.70
N SER A 348 39.28 -42.55 22.12
CA SER A 348 39.63 -42.91 23.50
C SER A 348 39.28 -41.80 24.52
N LEU A 349 39.13 -40.55 24.06
CA LEU A 349 38.92 -39.39 24.92
C LEU A 349 37.45 -39.25 25.32
N VAL A 350 37.12 -39.60 26.57
CA VAL A 350 35.73 -39.67 27.04
C VAL A 350 35.27 -38.39 27.74
N CYS A 351 34.09 -37.91 27.36
CA CYS A 351 33.35 -36.85 28.00
C CYS A 351 32.07 -37.42 28.61
N THR A 352 31.71 -37.00 29.82
CA THR A 352 30.46 -37.36 30.50
C THR A 352 29.48 -36.20 30.51
N LYS A 353 28.30 -36.40 29.93
CA LYS A 353 27.21 -35.41 29.95
C LYS A 353 26.01 -35.95 30.70
N GLN A 354 25.35 -35.07 31.45
CA GLN A 354 24.07 -35.39 32.07
C GLN A 354 22.95 -35.08 31.08
N CYS A 355 22.14 -36.07 30.74
CA CYS A 355 20.95 -35.88 29.92
C CYS A 355 19.80 -36.71 30.50
N ASN A 356 18.66 -36.06 30.77
CA ASN A 356 17.44 -36.69 31.32
C ASN A 356 17.70 -37.54 32.59
N GLY A 357 18.60 -37.10 33.46
CA GLY A 357 18.97 -37.82 34.69
C GLY A 357 19.98 -38.97 34.52
N SER A 358 20.41 -39.29 33.29
CA SER A 358 21.44 -40.31 33.00
C SER A 358 22.77 -39.68 32.60
N HIS A 359 23.89 -40.29 33.01
CA HIS A 359 25.24 -39.89 32.57
C HIS A 359 25.58 -40.62 31.26
N LEU A 360 25.65 -39.87 30.16
CA LEU A 360 26.00 -40.39 28.85
C LEU A 360 27.50 -40.16 28.59
N LYS A 361 28.22 -41.25 28.30
CA LYS A 361 29.62 -41.21 27.89
C LYS A 361 29.70 -40.98 26.38
N LEU A 362 30.37 -39.92 25.98
CA LEU A 362 30.58 -39.53 24.58
C LEU A 362 32.07 -39.37 24.33
N HIS A 363 32.51 -39.59 23.10
CA HIS A 363 33.86 -39.22 22.67
C HIS A 363 33.99 -37.70 22.53
N LEU A 364 35.20 -37.14 22.61
CA LEU A 364 35.45 -35.69 22.58
C LEU A 364 34.76 -35.01 21.39
N LEU A 365 35.03 -35.47 20.17
CA LEU A 365 34.44 -34.90 18.95
C LEU A 365 32.90 -34.94 18.99
N ARG A 366 32.35 -36.09 19.40
CA ARG A 366 30.91 -36.26 19.53
C ARG A 366 30.33 -35.35 20.60
N SER A 367 31.06 -35.11 21.69
CA SER A 367 30.62 -34.21 22.76
C SER A 367 30.59 -32.75 22.30
N ILE A 368 31.61 -32.29 21.56
CA ILE A 368 31.63 -30.96 20.94
C ILE A 368 30.41 -30.81 20.04
N PHE A 369 30.20 -31.78 19.14
CA PHE A 369 29.11 -31.72 18.19
C PHE A 369 27.74 -31.70 18.88
N VAL A 370 27.53 -32.57 19.88
CA VAL A 370 26.30 -32.57 20.66
C VAL A 370 26.10 -31.25 21.43
N SER A 371 27.16 -30.63 21.98
CA SER A 371 27.04 -29.31 22.64
C SER A 371 26.53 -28.24 21.69
N ILE A 372 27.15 -28.14 20.50
CA ILE A 372 26.78 -27.16 19.49
C ILE A 372 25.34 -27.42 19.03
N SER A 373 25.01 -28.67 18.69
CA SER A 373 23.68 -29.02 18.20
C SER A 373 22.58 -28.83 19.25
N MET A 374 22.86 -28.98 20.56
CA MET A 374 21.88 -28.68 21.62
C MET A 374 21.53 -27.19 21.64
N TRP A 375 22.53 -26.33 21.55
CA TRP A 375 22.31 -24.88 21.50
C TRP A 375 21.59 -24.47 20.21
N CYS A 376 22.00 -25.02 19.07
CA CYS A 376 21.33 -24.76 17.78
C CYS A 376 19.89 -25.28 17.79
N ASP A 377 19.60 -26.46 18.36
CA ASP A 377 18.24 -27.00 18.48
C ASP A 377 17.36 -26.06 19.31
N TYR A 378 17.87 -25.53 20.43
CA TYR A 378 17.15 -24.54 21.23
C TYR A 378 16.85 -23.25 20.44
N LYS A 379 17.86 -22.66 19.79
CA LYS A 379 17.68 -21.41 19.03
C LYS A 379 16.79 -21.57 17.79
N LEU A 380 16.89 -22.71 17.08
CA LEU A 380 16.07 -23.00 15.90
C LEU A 380 14.62 -23.33 16.24
N GLN A 381 14.30 -23.76 17.48
CA GLN A 381 12.90 -23.93 17.89
C GLN A 381 12.11 -22.61 17.95
N ASP A 382 12.79 -21.47 18.07
CA ASP A 382 12.20 -20.12 18.00
C ASP A 382 13.11 -19.16 17.21
N TYR A 383 13.39 -19.49 15.94
CA TYR A 383 14.29 -18.68 15.12
C TYR A 383 13.73 -17.28 14.79
N HIS A 384 12.42 -17.12 14.74
CA HIS A 384 11.77 -15.82 14.52
C HIS A 384 12.18 -14.80 15.59
N SER A 385 12.29 -15.20 16.86
CA SER A 385 12.71 -14.26 17.91
C SER A 385 14.21 -13.98 17.91
N HIS A 386 15.03 -14.97 17.56
CA HIS A 386 16.48 -14.88 17.67
C HIS A 386 17.17 -14.28 16.44
N PHE A 387 16.60 -14.44 15.24
CA PHE A 387 17.32 -14.15 13.99
C PHE A 387 16.61 -13.18 13.04
N SER A 388 15.41 -12.68 13.35
CA SER A 388 14.71 -11.72 12.47
C SER A 388 15.52 -10.46 12.18
N GLN A 389 16.35 -10.00 13.12
CA GLN A 389 17.23 -8.83 12.94
C GLN A 389 18.63 -9.19 12.40
N LYS A 390 19.02 -10.47 12.39
CA LYS A 390 20.35 -10.95 11.99
C LYS A 390 20.24 -12.14 11.03
N PRO A 391 19.76 -11.94 9.79
CA PRO A 391 19.47 -13.03 8.85
C PRO A 391 20.72 -13.79 8.41
N TYR A 392 21.87 -13.12 8.35
CA TYR A 392 23.16 -13.75 8.06
C TYR A 392 23.50 -14.85 9.09
N ASN A 393 23.28 -14.59 10.38
CA ASN A 393 23.55 -15.56 11.44
C ASN A 393 22.66 -16.80 11.31
N PHE A 394 21.39 -16.64 10.88
CA PHE A 394 20.53 -17.79 10.63
C PHE A 394 21.10 -18.73 9.56
N ARG A 395 21.56 -18.18 8.43
CA ARG A 395 22.21 -18.95 7.37
C ARG A 395 23.41 -19.72 7.91
N MET A 396 24.26 -19.04 8.68
CA MET A 396 25.46 -19.65 9.24
C MET A 396 25.15 -20.72 10.29
N ILE A 397 24.10 -20.56 11.10
CA ILE A 397 23.62 -21.61 12.01
C ILE A 397 23.11 -22.82 11.25
N ILE A 398 22.37 -22.65 10.15
CA ILE A 398 21.96 -23.79 9.32
C ILE A 398 23.17 -24.51 8.71
N SER A 399 24.19 -23.77 8.27
CA SER A 399 25.47 -24.34 7.82
C SER A 399 26.26 -25.03 8.93
N LEU A 400 26.18 -24.52 10.16
CA LEU A 400 26.80 -25.15 11.33
C LEU A 400 26.12 -26.48 11.66
N VAL A 401 24.79 -26.49 11.67
CA VAL A 401 24.02 -27.71 11.93
C VAL A 401 24.17 -28.70 10.77
N SER A 402 24.42 -28.25 9.54
CA SER A 402 24.72 -29.16 8.43
C SER A 402 26.09 -29.86 8.58
N ALA A 403 27.08 -29.16 9.11
CA ALA A 403 28.38 -29.77 9.47
C ALA A 403 28.23 -30.72 10.68
N VAL A 404 27.73 -30.21 11.79
CA VAL A 404 27.74 -30.91 13.08
C VAL A 404 26.66 -32.00 13.19
N GLY A 405 25.56 -31.85 12.45
CA GLY A 405 24.39 -32.71 12.50
C GLY A 405 23.30 -32.20 13.45
N VAL A 406 22.07 -32.68 13.24
CA VAL A 406 20.89 -32.32 14.05
C VAL A 406 20.63 -33.40 15.10
N LEU A 407 20.17 -33.00 16.29
CA LEU A 407 19.74 -33.94 17.33
C LEU A 407 18.45 -34.66 16.94
N ALA A 408 18.49 -36.00 16.95
CA ALA A 408 17.31 -36.82 16.83
C ALA A 408 16.40 -36.66 18.06
N SER A 409 15.08 -36.69 17.85
CA SER A 409 14.12 -36.66 18.95
C SER A 409 14.30 -37.89 19.86
N GLY A 410 14.58 -37.67 21.14
CA GLY A 410 14.66 -38.72 22.18
C GLY A 410 16.05 -39.30 22.47
N ASP A 411 17.02 -39.16 21.57
CA ASP A 411 18.38 -39.70 21.71
C ASP A 411 19.45 -38.63 21.42
N LEU A 412 20.61 -38.67 22.11
CA LEU A 412 21.82 -37.87 21.78
C LEU A 412 22.51 -38.29 20.47
N LYS A 413 21.77 -38.93 19.56
CA LYS A 413 22.23 -39.31 18.23
C LYS A 413 22.06 -38.12 17.28
N LEU A 414 23.19 -37.55 16.87
CA LEU A 414 23.27 -36.63 15.75
C LEU A 414 23.06 -37.35 14.43
N MET A 415 22.35 -36.66 13.56
CA MET A 415 21.95 -37.08 12.25
C MET A 415 22.49 -36.08 11.22
N LYS A 416 23.08 -36.55 10.12
CA LYS A 416 23.57 -35.66 9.07
C LYS A 416 22.39 -34.97 8.37
N LEU A 417 22.57 -33.69 8.08
CA LEU A 417 21.59 -32.85 7.39
C LEU A 417 21.72 -33.05 5.88
N ASN A 418 21.23 -34.19 5.41
CA ASN A 418 21.20 -34.50 3.98
C ASN A 418 19.80 -34.16 3.44
N ALA A 419 19.74 -33.50 2.28
CA ALA A 419 18.48 -33.12 1.64
C ALA A 419 17.57 -34.34 1.33
N SER A 420 18.15 -35.54 1.18
CA SER A 420 17.44 -36.80 0.95
C SER A 420 16.97 -37.50 2.23
N ASP A 421 17.35 -37.03 3.42
CA ASP A 421 17.09 -37.73 4.66
C ASP A 421 15.76 -37.32 5.32
N ALA A 422 14.79 -38.23 5.25
CA ALA A 422 13.41 -38.01 5.71
C ALA A 422 13.29 -37.66 7.21
N LYS A 423 14.26 -38.04 8.06
CA LYS A 423 14.20 -37.71 9.50
C LYS A 423 14.76 -36.30 9.79
N ALA A 424 15.69 -35.79 9.00
CA ALA A 424 16.24 -34.44 9.12
C ALA A 424 15.22 -33.41 8.59
N SER A 425 14.60 -33.71 7.45
CA SER A 425 13.50 -32.91 6.91
C SER A 425 12.34 -32.79 7.91
N ARG A 426 11.92 -33.89 8.55
CA ARG A 426 10.89 -33.86 9.61
C ARG A 426 11.25 -32.96 10.79
N LYS A 427 12.52 -32.95 11.21
CA LYS A 427 12.99 -32.11 12.32
C LYS A 427 12.98 -30.62 11.94
N LEU A 428 13.42 -30.27 10.74
CA LEU A 428 13.30 -28.89 10.22
C LEU A 428 11.85 -28.45 10.10
N LYS A 429 10.94 -29.30 9.60
CA LYS A 429 9.49 -29.03 9.59
C LYS A 429 8.97 -28.75 11.01
N SER A 430 9.46 -29.48 12.00
CA SER A 430 9.13 -29.22 13.41
C SER A 430 9.67 -27.88 13.92
N TYR A 431 10.85 -27.43 13.49
CA TYR A 431 11.37 -26.11 13.86
C TYR A 431 10.54 -24.98 13.25
N VAL A 432 10.20 -25.10 11.96
CA VAL A 432 9.30 -24.18 11.27
C VAL A 432 7.99 -24.09 12.04
N LYS A 433 7.31 -25.22 12.26
CA LYS A 433 6.05 -25.24 13.02
C LYS A 433 6.17 -24.57 14.40
N LYS A 434 7.16 -24.96 15.21
CA LYS A 434 7.32 -24.45 16.58
C LYS A 434 7.65 -22.96 16.62
N SER A 435 8.55 -22.49 15.76
CA SER A 435 8.95 -21.08 15.75
C SER A 435 7.82 -20.20 15.25
N THR A 436 7.12 -20.65 14.21
CA THR A 436 5.96 -19.97 13.66
C THR A 436 4.82 -19.89 14.69
N GLU A 437 4.51 -20.98 15.40
CA GLU A 437 3.56 -20.98 16.53
C GLU A 437 4.01 -20.10 17.72
N ALA A 438 5.32 -20.00 17.99
CA ALA A 438 5.85 -19.12 19.02
C ALA A 438 5.71 -17.64 18.64
N ALA A 439 5.98 -17.30 17.37
CA ALA A 439 5.80 -15.96 16.84
C ALA A 439 4.35 -15.48 16.97
N PHE A 440 3.37 -16.34 16.63
CA PHE A 440 1.95 -15.97 16.73
C PHE A 440 1.49 -15.77 18.17
N ARG A 441 1.95 -16.63 19.09
CA ARG A 441 1.64 -16.49 20.52
C ARG A 441 2.20 -15.18 21.09
N LYS A 442 3.41 -14.80 20.69
CA LYS A 442 4.02 -13.52 21.08
C LYS A 442 3.21 -12.34 20.54
N VAL A 443 2.84 -12.34 19.26
CA VAL A 443 1.99 -11.28 18.67
C VAL A 443 0.63 -11.23 19.37
N ALA A 444 -0.06 -12.37 19.52
CA ALA A 444 -1.38 -12.39 20.15
C ALA A 444 -1.39 -11.87 21.60
N SER A 445 -0.28 -12.01 22.34
CA SER A 445 -0.14 -11.42 23.68
C SER A 445 0.05 -9.90 23.70
N LYS A 446 0.54 -9.30 22.59
CA LYS A 446 0.82 -7.87 22.46
C LYS A 446 -0.31 -7.08 21.77
N VAL A 447 -1.06 -7.77 20.91
CA VAL A 447 -2.13 -7.18 20.09
C VAL A 447 -3.15 -6.40 20.91
N ASP A 448 -3.51 -6.85 22.12
CA ASP A 448 -4.48 -6.15 22.98
C ASP A 448 -3.97 -4.80 23.50
N PHE A 449 -2.66 -4.62 23.59
CA PHE A 449 -2.03 -3.36 23.97
C PHE A 449 -1.81 -2.44 22.76
N GLU A 450 -1.32 -2.99 21.66
CA GLU A 450 -1.07 -2.26 20.41
C GLU A 450 -2.36 -1.75 19.76
N SER A 451 -3.43 -2.55 19.80
CA SER A 451 -4.77 -2.16 19.33
C SER A 451 -5.34 -0.94 20.07
N LYS A 452 -5.07 -0.83 21.38
CA LYS A 452 -5.49 0.33 22.19
C LYS A 452 -4.72 1.60 21.84
N ILE A 453 -3.45 1.46 21.43
CA ILE A 453 -2.61 2.58 21.00
C ILE A 453 -3.05 3.07 19.62
N GLU A 454 -3.20 2.16 18.65
CA GLU A 454 -3.58 2.51 17.27
C GLU A 454 -5.09 2.79 17.10
N ARG A 455 -5.93 2.53 18.13
CA ARG A 455 -7.40 2.62 18.09
C ARG A 455 -8.03 1.77 16.98
N ILE A 456 -7.43 0.61 16.70
CA ILE A 456 -7.88 -0.36 15.69
C ILE A 456 -8.39 -1.61 16.40
N HIS A 457 -9.37 -2.30 15.83
CA HIS A 457 -9.88 -3.55 16.42
C HIS A 457 -8.77 -4.61 16.52
N PRO A 458 -8.66 -5.38 17.64
CA PRO A 458 -7.60 -6.37 17.85
C PRO A 458 -7.43 -7.38 16.71
N LEU A 459 -8.53 -7.85 16.11
CA LEU A 459 -8.47 -8.78 14.96
C LEU A 459 -7.91 -8.15 13.67
N ALA A 460 -8.10 -6.85 13.46
CA ALA A 460 -7.52 -6.17 12.30
C ALA A 460 -6.01 -5.96 12.51
N GLN A 461 -5.61 -5.58 13.72
CA GLN A 461 -4.19 -5.48 14.10
C GLN A 461 -3.49 -6.84 14.03
N LEU A 462 -4.13 -7.90 14.52
CA LEU A 462 -3.61 -9.26 14.41
C LEU A 462 -3.37 -9.66 12.94
N ALA A 463 -4.27 -9.30 12.02
CA ALA A 463 -4.09 -9.62 10.61
C ALA A 463 -2.87 -8.92 10.00
N LYS A 464 -2.67 -7.64 10.33
CA LYS A 464 -1.51 -6.83 9.91
C LYS A 464 -0.20 -7.45 10.41
N GLU A 465 -0.12 -7.81 11.69
CA GLU A 465 1.07 -8.43 12.27
C GLU A 465 1.36 -9.83 11.70
N LEU A 466 0.32 -10.65 11.47
CA LEU A 466 0.49 -11.96 10.83
C LEU A 466 1.00 -11.83 9.39
N LYS A 467 0.57 -10.80 8.65
CA LYS A 467 1.09 -10.50 7.32
C LYS A 467 2.59 -10.17 7.39
N LEU A 468 3.04 -9.39 8.37
CA LEU A 468 4.47 -9.10 8.57
C LEU A 468 5.27 -10.37 8.87
N ILE A 469 4.75 -11.28 9.72
CA ILE A 469 5.44 -12.56 9.97
C ILE A 469 5.53 -13.38 8.67
N ALA A 470 4.45 -13.45 7.89
CA ALA A 470 4.45 -14.13 6.59
C ALA A 470 5.48 -13.54 5.61
N GLU A 471 5.62 -12.21 5.57
CA GLU A 471 6.66 -11.52 4.80
C GLU A 471 8.07 -11.87 5.28
N THR A 472 8.31 -11.91 6.59
CA THR A 472 9.63 -12.32 7.14
C THR A 472 9.96 -13.77 6.82
N GLU A 473 8.99 -14.68 6.95
CA GLU A 473 9.16 -16.10 6.63
C GLU A 473 9.55 -16.28 5.16
N PHE A 474 8.86 -15.60 4.25
CA PHE A 474 9.10 -15.72 2.81
C PHE A 474 10.41 -15.05 2.36
N ASN A 475 10.72 -13.86 2.87
CA ASN A 475 11.87 -13.07 2.40
C ASN A 475 13.19 -13.42 3.09
N VAL A 476 13.14 -13.83 4.37
CA VAL A 476 14.34 -14.03 5.19
C VAL A 476 14.66 -15.50 5.37
N PHE A 477 13.71 -16.29 5.84
CA PHE A 477 13.98 -17.67 6.28
C PHE A 477 13.82 -18.70 5.16
N HIS A 478 12.80 -18.57 4.31
CA HIS A 478 12.56 -19.50 3.21
C HIS A 478 13.74 -19.64 2.24
N PRO A 479 14.43 -18.57 1.78
CA PRO A 479 15.54 -18.71 0.84
C PRO A 479 16.69 -19.56 1.41
N VAL A 480 16.90 -19.51 2.72
CA VAL A 480 17.86 -20.37 3.42
C VAL A 480 17.30 -21.78 3.53
N LEU A 481 16.07 -21.95 4.02
CA LEU A 481 15.50 -23.27 4.28
C LEU A 481 15.17 -24.09 3.02
N ARG A 482 15.00 -23.46 1.85
CA ARG A 482 14.49 -24.09 0.62
C ARG A 482 15.26 -25.36 0.21
N CYS A 483 16.57 -25.41 0.42
CA CYS A 483 17.40 -26.57 0.08
C CYS A 483 17.12 -27.81 0.94
N TRP A 484 16.55 -27.63 2.14
CA TRP A 484 16.33 -28.71 3.11
C TRP A 484 14.86 -28.89 3.50
N CYS A 485 14.05 -27.84 3.40
CA CYS A 485 12.63 -27.78 3.69
C CYS A 485 11.89 -26.89 2.67
N PRO A 486 11.63 -27.40 1.45
CA PRO A 486 10.92 -26.66 0.41
C PRO A 486 9.48 -26.28 0.82
N GLU A 487 8.88 -27.04 1.73
CA GLU A 487 7.52 -26.84 2.25
C GLU A 487 7.43 -25.82 3.41
N SER A 488 8.52 -25.15 3.78
CA SER A 488 8.58 -24.21 4.92
C SER A 488 7.48 -23.13 4.87
N VAL A 489 7.36 -22.43 3.73
CA VAL A 489 6.34 -21.40 3.52
C VAL A 489 4.93 -21.98 3.58
N THR A 490 4.71 -23.15 2.96
CA THR A 490 3.42 -23.84 2.97
C THR A 490 2.97 -24.16 4.40
N ILE A 491 3.86 -24.69 5.23
CA ILE A 491 3.60 -25.00 6.64
C ILE A 491 3.25 -23.72 7.40
N SER A 492 4.08 -22.68 7.27
CA SER A 492 3.89 -21.42 8.00
C SER A 492 2.57 -20.73 7.61
N VAL A 493 2.26 -20.66 6.32
CA VAL A 493 1.02 -20.06 5.81
C VAL A 493 -0.23 -20.81 6.29
N VAL A 494 -0.24 -22.16 6.27
CA VAL A 494 -1.37 -22.95 6.76
C VAL A 494 -1.58 -22.73 8.26
N LEU A 495 -0.51 -22.66 9.05
CA LEU A 495 -0.60 -22.38 10.49
C LEU A 495 -1.13 -20.96 10.76
N MET A 496 -0.67 -19.94 10.01
CA MET A 496 -1.18 -18.56 10.11
C MET A 496 -2.67 -18.51 9.80
N HIS A 497 -3.07 -19.14 8.71
CA HIS A 497 -4.44 -19.15 8.24
C HIS A 497 -5.37 -19.85 9.25
N GLN A 498 -4.96 -20.99 9.81
CA GLN A 498 -5.74 -21.67 10.86
C GLN A 498 -5.83 -20.83 12.13
N PHE A 499 -4.71 -20.28 12.61
CA PHE A 499 -4.64 -19.48 13.84
C PHE A 499 -5.53 -18.23 13.79
N TYR A 500 -5.52 -17.52 12.66
CA TYR A 500 -6.37 -16.36 12.44
C TYR A 500 -7.83 -16.76 12.24
N GLY A 501 -8.08 -17.81 11.45
CA GLY A 501 -9.42 -18.29 11.14
C GLY A 501 -10.22 -18.75 12.37
N GLU A 502 -9.57 -19.39 13.35
CA GLU A 502 -10.22 -19.76 14.62
C GLU A 502 -10.73 -18.55 15.41
N ARG A 503 -10.01 -17.43 15.37
CA ARG A 503 -10.38 -16.18 16.04
C ARG A 503 -11.35 -15.33 15.23
N LEU A 504 -11.28 -15.42 13.90
CA LEU A 504 -12.15 -14.69 12.99
C LEU A 504 -13.56 -15.29 12.92
N LYS A 505 -13.71 -16.62 12.98
CA LYS A 505 -15.00 -17.32 12.87
C LYS A 505 -16.10 -16.81 13.82
N PRO A 506 -15.86 -16.61 15.13
CA PRO A 506 -16.86 -16.04 16.04
C PRO A 506 -17.28 -14.62 15.65
N PHE A 507 -16.33 -13.80 15.18
CA PHE A 507 -16.60 -12.44 14.72
C PHE A 507 -17.50 -12.44 13.49
N LEU A 508 -17.17 -13.27 12.48
CA LEU A 508 -17.96 -13.38 11.24
C LEU A 508 -19.41 -13.80 11.48
N LYS A 509 -19.69 -14.65 12.49
CA LYS A 509 -21.05 -15.03 12.87
C LYS A 509 -21.85 -13.89 13.53
N GLY A 510 -21.16 -12.90 14.10
CA GLY A 510 -21.77 -11.77 14.81
C GLY A 510 -21.95 -10.50 13.97
N VAL A 511 -21.42 -10.46 12.74
CA VAL A 511 -21.57 -9.28 11.86
C VAL A 511 -22.97 -9.23 11.27
N SER A 512 -23.78 -8.27 11.72
CA SER A 512 -25.14 -8.04 11.22
C SER A 512 -25.34 -6.67 10.55
N SER A 513 -24.41 -5.72 10.70
CA SER A 513 -24.52 -4.36 10.16
C SER A 513 -23.18 -3.66 9.97
N VAL A 514 -23.20 -2.47 9.36
CA VAL A 514 -22.05 -1.59 9.14
C VAL A 514 -21.54 -0.95 10.44
N SER A 515 -20.96 -1.75 11.33
CA SER A 515 -20.27 -1.27 12.52
C SER A 515 -18.85 -0.80 12.22
N GLY A 516 -18.30 0.08 13.07
CA GLY A 516 -16.90 0.50 12.97
C GLY A 516 -15.92 -0.68 13.03
N ASP A 517 -16.26 -1.71 13.82
CA ASP A 517 -15.46 -2.92 13.93
C ASP A 517 -15.47 -3.73 12.63
N ALA A 518 -16.64 -3.91 11.99
CA ALA A 518 -16.76 -4.61 10.72
C ALA A 518 -15.98 -3.91 9.59
N ARG A 519 -15.98 -2.56 9.57
CA ARG A 519 -15.22 -1.75 8.61
C ARG A 519 -13.70 -1.90 8.75
N SER A 520 -13.20 -2.29 9.92
CA SER A 520 -11.75 -2.49 10.13
C SER A 520 -11.33 -3.96 9.97
N VAL A 521 -12.14 -4.90 10.45
CA VAL A 521 -11.78 -6.33 10.51
C VAL A 521 -11.96 -7.04 9.17
N LEU A 522 -13.10 -6.84 8.48
CA LEU A 522 -13.37 -7.57 7.23
C LEU A 522 -12.33 -7.28 6.14
N PRO A 523 -11.89 -6.02 5.91
CA PRO A 523 -10.90 -5.73 4.88
C PRO A 523 -9.51 -6.26 5.26
N ALA A 524 -9.12 -6.11 6.52
CA ALA A 524 -7.85 -6.63 7.02
C ALA A 524 -7.78 -8.16 6.91
N ALA A 525 -8.87 -8.85 7.24
CA ALA A 525 -9.01 -10.29 7.08
C ALA A 525 -8.93 -10.73 5.60
N TYR A 526 -9.59 -9.99 4.70
CA TYR A 526 -9.60 -10.28 3.27
C TYR A 526 -8.21 -10.11 2.65
N MET A 527 -7.53 -9.02 2.98
CA MET A 527 -6.17 -8.75 2.51
C MET A 527 -5.16 -9.80 3.01
N LEU A 528 -5.30 -10.25 4.27
CA LEU A 528 -4.47 -11.34 4.79
C LEU A 528 -4.74 -12.64 4.03
N ASP A 529 -6.01 -13.01 3.84
CA ASP A 529 -6.39 -14.24 3.14
C ASP A 529 -5.84 -14.27 1.70
N GLN A 530 -6.01 -13.18 0.94
CA GLN A 530 -5.44 -13.04 -0.40
C GLN A 530 -3.90 -13.14 -0.40
N TYR A 531 -3.24 -12.46 0.55
CA TYR A 531 -1.78 -12.47 0.63
C TYR A 531 -1.23 -13.87 0.94
N LEU A 532 -1.83 -14.55 1.92
CA LEU A 532 -1.48 -15.93 2.26
C LEU A 532 -1.76 -16.89 1.09
N THR A 533 -2.87 -16.72 0.39
CA THR A 533 -3.20 -17.48 -0.84
C THR A 533 -2.14 -17.31 -1.92
N LYS A 534 -1.68 -16.06 -2.15
CA LYS A 534 -0.63 -15.74 -3.12
C LYS A 534 0.72 -16.39 -2.74
N LEU A 535 1.09 -16.35 -1.46
CA LEU A 535 2.30 -17.01 -0.99
C LEU A 535 2.19 -18.55 -1.14
N TYR A 536 1.06 -19.13 -0.76
CA TYR A 536 0.82 -20.56 -0.84
C TYR A 536 0.86 -21.08 -2.30
N THR A 537 0.20 -20.38 -3.23
CA THR A 537 0.26 -20.70 -4.68
C THR A 537 1.68 -20.59 -5.23
N SER A 538 2.40 -19.51 -4.91
CA SER A 538 3.78 -19.33 -5.37
C SER A 538 4.73 -20.44 -4.87
N ALA A 539 4.54 -20.91 -3.63
CA ALA A 539 5.33 -21.99 -3.05
C ALA A 539 5.02 -23.35 -3.68
N LEU A 540 3.75 -23.62 -4.04
CA LEU A 540 3.34 -24.85 -4.73
C LEU A 540 3.95 -24.95 -6.13
N GLU A 541 3.89 -23.86 -6.90
CA GLU A 541 4.47 -23.80 -8.26
C GLU A 541 5.98 -24.03 -8.24
N ALA A 542 6.68 -23.42 -7.26
CA ALA A 542 8.12 -23.59 -7.10
C ALA A 542 8.54 -25.03 -6.76
N ASN A 543 7.63 -25.82 -6.18
CA ASN A 543 7.86 -27.19 -5.69
C ASN A 543 7.36 -28.29 -6.65
N LYS A 544 6.77 -27.95 -7.81
CA LYS A 544 6.23 -28.89 -8.82
C LYS A 544 5.31 -29.98 -8.23
N LEU A 545 4.61 -29.71 -7.13
CA LEU A 545 3.68 -30.66 -6.52
C LEU A 545 2.32 -30.57 -7.23
N PRO A 546 1.68 -31.69 -7.63
CA PRO A 546 0.37 -31.66 -8.26
C PRO A 546 -0.69 -31.10 -7.30
N ASN A 547 -1.55 -30.22 -7.81
CA ASN A 547 -2.77 -29.61 -7.23
C ASN A 547 -3.37 -30.29 -5.97
N SER A 548 -2.76 -30.13 -4.80
CA SER A 548 -3.34 -30.46 -3.49
C SER A 548 -3.94 -29.24 -2.79
N PHE A 549 -4.32 -28.21 -3.54
CA PHE A 549 -4.85 -26.94 -3.01
C PHE A 549 -6.13 -27.13 -2.18
N ASN A 550 -6.88 -28.21 -2.42
CA ASN A 550 -8.31 -28.26 -2.11
C ASN A 550 -8.70 -28.82 -0.73
N GLN A 551 -7.80 -29.35 0.10
CA GLN A 551 -8.21 -29.93 1.41
C GLN A 551 -7.93 -29.03 2.63
N ASP A 552 -6.82 -28.29 2.69
CA ASP A 552 -6.40 -27.61 3.93
C ASP A 552 -6.55 -26.08 3.92
N PHE A 553 -6.70 -25.44 2.76
CA PHE A 553 -6.70 -23.98 2.62
C PHE A 553 -8.05 -23.46 2.07
N LYS A 554 -9.04 -23.27 2.97
CA LYS A 554 -10.36 -22.72 2.63
C LYS A 554 -10.45 -21.24 3.02
N HIS A 555 -10.69 -20.38 2.04
CA HIS A 555 -10.91 -18.94 2.23
C HIS A 555 -12.00 -18.63 3.27
N TYR A 556 -11.89 -17.48 3.95
CA TYR A 556 -12.76 -17.12 5.07
C TYR A 556 -14.20 -16.69 4.71
N GLN A 557 -14.67 -16.92 3.47
CA GLN A 557 -16.01 -16.54 2.98
C GLN A 557 -16.38 -15.06 3.19
N ILE A 558 -15.38 -14.17 3.31
CA ILE A 558 -15.61 -12.74 3.57
C ILE A 558 -16.47 -12.10 2.46
N GLY A 559 -16.32 -12.56 1.22
CA GLY A 559 -17.16 -12.13 0.10
C GLY A 559 -18.64 -12.45 0.28
N GLU A 560 -18.98 -13.65 0.76
CA GLU A 560 -20.38 -14.05 0.96
C GLU A 560 -21.05 -13.23 2.07
N ILE A 561 -20.31 -12.93 3.13
CA ILE A 561 -20.80 -12.18 4.29
C ILE A 561 -20.91 -10.68 3.98
N SER A 562 -19.98 -10.12 3.19
CA SER A 562 -19.96 -8.69 2.88
C SER A 562 -20.96 -8.28 1.79
N LYS A 563 -21.34 -9.17 0.87
CA LYS A 563 -22.31 -8.87 -0.21
C LYS A 563 -23.59 -8.14 0.25
N PRO A 564 -24.42 -8.69 1.15
CA PRO A 564 -25.65 -8.01 1.57
C PRO A 564 -25.34 -6.68 2.26
N PHE A 565 -24.25 -6.63 3.03
CA PHE A 565 -23.80 -5.43 3.74
C PHE A 565 -23.43 -4.28 2.79
N ILE A 566 -22.69 -4.56 1.70
CA ILE A 566 -22.27 -3.51 0.76
C ILE A 566 -23.52 -2.98 0.04
N LEU A 567 -24.42 -3.88 -0.34
CA LEU A 567 -25.66 -3.51 -1.00
C LEU A 567 -26.57 -2.66 -0.10
N ASP A 568 -26.79 -3.06 1.16
CA ASP A 568 -27.58 -2.30 2.13
C ASP A 568 -26.98 -0.90 2.38
N TRP A 569 -25.65 -0.79 2.43
CA TRP A 569 -24.98 0.50 2.56
C TRP A 569 -25.23 1.39 1.33
N VAL A 570 -25.08 0.87 0.10
CA VAL A 570 -25.34 1.63 -1.14
C VAL A 570 -26.81 2.08 -1.20
N ILE A 571 -27.75 1.21 -0.83
CA ILE A 571 -29.18 1.53 -0.77
C ILE A 571 -29.45 2.64 0.26
N SER A 572 -28.80 2.60 1.43
CA SER A 572 -28.91 3.66 2.43
C SER A 572 -28.41 5.01 1.89
N GLN A 573 -27.29 5.02 1.16
CA GLN A 573 -26.74 6.25 0.57
C GLN A 573 -27.66 6.86 -0.48
N HIS A 574 -28.41 6.04 -1.23
CA HIS A 574 -29.30 6.51 -2.30
C HIS A 574 -30.26 7.62 -1.84
N SER A 575 -30.94 7.42 -0.72
CA SER A 575 -31.92 8.38 -0.19
C SER A 575 -31.27 9.71 0.24
N HIS A 576 -30.10 9.65 0.86
CA HIS A 576 -29.36 10.82 1.33
C HIS A 576 -28.84 11.67 0.17
N ILE A 577 -28.27 11.03 -0.86
CA ILE A 577 -27.72 11.74 -2.02
C ILE A 577 -28.82 12.42 -2.82
N LEU A 578 -29.97 11.75 -3.00
CA LEU A 578 -31.13 12.37 -3.65
C LEU A 578 -31.63 13.61 -2.88
N GLU A 579 -31.71 13.53 -1.56
CA GLU A 579 -32.13 14.66 -0.72
C GLU A 579 -31.13 15.82 -0.80
N TRP A 580 -29.82 15.54 -0.71
CA TRP A 580 -28.77 16.54 -0.83
C TRP A 580 -28.72 17.18 -2.22
N THR A 581 -28.94 16.39 -3.27
CA THR A 581 -29.05 16.89 -4.65
C THR A 581 -30.24 17.84 -4.78
N GLY A 582 -31.39 17.48 -4.20
CA GLY A 582 -32.58 18.33 -4.17
C GLY A 582 -32.29 19.67 -3.48
N ARG A 583 -31.68 19.62 -2.28
CA ARG A 583 -31.31 20.80 -1.48
C ARG A 583 -30.28 21.69 -2.18
N ALA A 584 -29.23 21.10 -2.77
CA ALA A 584 -28.22 21.84 -3.51
C ALA A 584 -28.84 22.62 -4.68
N PHE A 585 -29.80 22.02 -5.38
CA PHE A 585 -30.52 22.69 -6.45
C PHE A 585 -31.46 23.80 -5.94
N ASP A 586 -32.16 23.60 -4.81
CA ASP A 586 -33.15 24.57 -4.30
C ASP A 586 -32.53 25.88 -3.79
N ILE A 587 -31.27 25.85 -3.40
CA ILE A 587 -30.53 27.03 -2.90
C ILE A 587 -29.80 27.77 -4.05
N GLU A 588 -29.83 27.23 -5.27
CA GLU A 588 -29.09 27.78 -6.42
C GLU A 588 -29.73 29.07 -6.98
N ASP A 589 -28.92 30.13 -7.05
CA ASP A 589 -29.32 31.44 -7.60
C ASP A 589 -29.00 31.60 -9.10
N TRP A 590 -28.22 30.68 -9.68
CA TRP A 590 -27.77 30.65 -11.08
C TRP A 590 -26.79 31.77 -11.45
N GLU A 591 -25.89 32.07 -10.51
CA GLU A 591 -24.76 32.97 -10.71
C GLU A 591 -23.49 32.15 -11.04
N PRO A 592 -22.50 32.72 -11.75
CA PRO A 592 -21.25 32.01 -12.04
C PRO A 592 -20.47 31.75 -10.74
N LEU A 593 -19.94 30.54 -10.59
CA LEU A 593 -19.10 30.16 -9.45
C LEU A 593 -17.84 31.05 -9.32
N SER A 594 -17.20 31.38 -10.44
CA SER A 594 -16.11 32.36 -10.51
C SER A 594 -15.94 32.94 -11.91
N TYR A 595 -15.05 33.90 -12.08
CA TYR A 595 -14.73 34.48 -13.40
C TYR A 595 -14.28 33.43 -14.44
N HIS A 596 -13.55 32.40 -13.98
CA HIS A 596 -13.07 31.31 -14.82
C HIS A 596 -14.04 30.12 -14.89
N GLN A 597 -14.87 29.92 -13.86
CA GLN A 597 -15.83 28.83 -13.77
C GLN A 597 -17.26 29.37 -13.88
N ARG A 598 -17.75 29.45 -15.12
CA ARG A 598 -19.04 30.06 -15.46
C ARG A 598 -20.21 29.08 -15.35
N HIS A 599 -20.15 28.11 -14.44
CA HIS A 599 -21.22 27.13 -14.17
C HIS A 599 -21.72 27.29 -12.72
N ALA A 600 -22.86 26.67 -12.42
CA ALA A 600 -23.53 26.74 -11.13
C ALA A 600 -22.74 26.03 -10.02
N ALA A 601 -22.79 26.53 -8.78
CA ALA A 601 -22.11 25.91 -7.64
C ALA A 601 -22.78 24.57 -7.24
N SER A 602 -24.11 24.49 -7.38
CA SER A 602 -24.90 23.32 -7.02
C SER A 602 -24.45 22.03 -7.71
N ILE A 603 -24.08 22.08 -9.00
CA ILE A 603 -23.65 20.87 -9.71
C ILE A 603 -22.28 20.37 -9.24
N VAL A 604 -21.39 21.28 -8.86
CA VAL A 604 -20.07 20.92 -8.32
C VAL A 604 -20.23 20.18 -7.00
N GLU A 605 -21.14 20.65 -6.14
CA GLU A 605 -21.46 19.98 -4.88
C GLU A 605 -22.09 18.59 -5.10
N VAL A 606 -22.98 18.44 -6.09
CA VAL A 606 -23.56 17.14 -6.45
C VAL A 606 -22.49 16.14 -6.90
N PHE A 607 -21.57 16.55 -7.77
CA PHE A 607 -20.45 15.67 -8.16
C PHE A 607 -19.52 15.36 -6.98
N ARG A 608 -19.25 16.33 -6.10
CA ARG A 608 -18.46 16.11 -4.88
C ARG A 608 -19.09 15.05 -3.97
N ILE A 609 -20.41 15.10 -3.76
CA ILE A 609 -21.16 14.12 -2.97
C ILE A 609 -21.08 12.72 -3.62
N ILE A 610 -21.23 12.66 -4.96
CA ILE A 610 -21.12 11.40 -5.70
C ILE A 610 -19.71 10.83 -5.59
N GLU A 611 -18.68 11.62 -5.83
CA GLU A 611 -17.27 11.22 -5.73
C GLU A 611 -16.93 10.74 -4.31
N GLU A 612 -17.36 11.47 -3.28
CA GLU A 612 -17.16 11.05 -1.88
C GLU A 612 -17.85 9.70 -1.58
N THR A 613 -19.02 9.45 -2.16
CA THR A 613 -19.72 8.17 -2.03
C THR A 613 -18.97 7.04 -2.74
N VAL A 614 -18.46 7.30 -3.94
CA VAL A 614 -17.64 6.36 -4.71
C VAL A 614 -16.37 6.00 -3.93
N ASP A 615 -15.68 7.01 -3.38
CA ASP A 615 -14.47 6.83 -2.59
C ASP A 615 -14.73 6.06 -1.29
N GLN A 616 -15.84 6.35 -0.60
CA GLN A 616 -16.23 5.61 0.60
C GLN A 616 -16.54 4.14 0.31
N LEU A 617 -17.24 3.86 -0.80
CA LEU A 617 -17.55 2.49 -1.20
C LEU A 617 -16.26 1.70 -1.46
N PHE A 618 -15.39 2.21 -2.32
CA PHE A 618 -14.15 1.55 -2.69
C PHE A 618 -13.12 1.53 -1.55
N GLY A 619 -13.19 2.50 -0.64
CA GLY A 619 -12.42 2.54 0.60
C GLY A 619 -12.71 1.39 1.56
N PHE A 620 -13.82 0.64 1.39
CA PHE A 620 -14.04 -0.58 2.16
C PHE A 620 -13.00 -1.67 1.85
N ASN A 621 -12.32 -1.67 0.70
CA ASN A 621 -11.35 -2.71 0.33
C ASN A 621 -11.92 -4.15 0.48
N LEU A 622 -13.20 -4.30 0.18
CA LEU A 622 -13.92 -5.57 0.21
C LEU A 622 -14.20 -6.06 -1.22
N PRO A 623 -14.32 -7.38 -1.42
CA PRO A 623 -14.69 -7.93 -2.72
C PRO A 623 -16.08 -7.44 -3.14
N MET A 624 -16.16 -6.85 -4.33
CA MET A 624 -17.42 -6.42 -4.93
C MET A 624 -17.72 -7.23 -6.19
N ASP A 625 -19.01 -7.42 -6.44
CA ASP A 625 -19.52 -8.02 -7.68
C ASP A 625 -20.32 -7.02 -8.50
N ILE A 626 -20.72 -7.43 -9.71
CA ILE A 626 -21.43 -6.60 -10.67
C ILE A 626 -22.72 -5.98 -10.10
N THR A 627 -23.36 -6.62 -9.12
CA THR A 627 -24.59 -6.10 -8.51
C THR A 627 -24.33 -4.85 -7.67
N HIS A 628 -23.18 -4.77 -6.99
CA HIS A 628 -22.77 -3.58 -6.25
C HIS A 628 -22.44 -2.43 -7.19
N LEU A 629 -21.75 -2.72 -8.30
CA LEU A 629 -21.47 -1.72 -9.32
C LEU A 629 -22.75 -1.20 -9.96
N GLN A 630 -23.69 -2.09 -10.30
CA GLN A 630 -24.99 -1.71 -10.82
C GLN A 630 -25.78 -0.84 -9.82
N ALA A 631 -25.75 -1.19 -8.53
CA ALA A 631 -26.38 -0.38 -7.49
C ALA A 631 -25.76 1.02 -7.39
N LEU A 632 -24.42 1.13 -7.40
CA LEU A 632 -23.72 2.42 -7.41
C LEU A 632 -24.09 3.25 -8.64
N LEU A 633 -24.02 2.67 -9.84
CA LEU A 633 -24.36 3.36 -11.09
C LEU A 633 -25.83 3.80 -11.10
N SER A 634 -26.72 3.01 -10.52
CA SER A 634 -28.12 3.38 -10.31
C SER A 634 -28.24 4.60 -9.40
N VAL A 635 -27.51 4.67 -8.29
CA VAL A 635 -27.51 5.85 -7.39
C VAL A 635 -27.04 7.10 -8.11
N ILE A 636 -25.95 7.00 -8.89
CA ILE A 636 -25.41 8.11 -9.70
C ILE A 636 -26.43 8.56 -10.75
N PHE A 637 -27.04 7.60 -11.45
CA PHE A 637 -28.07 7.86 -12.45
C PHE A 637 -29.23 8.66 -11.86
N HIS A 638 -29.87 8.16 -10.80
CA HIS A 638 -31.03 8.82 -10.20
C HIS A 638 -30.69 10.20 -9.65
N SER A 639 -29.47 10.40 -9.14
CA SER A 639 -29.03 11.70 -8.62
C SER A 639 -28.89 12.74 -9.74
N LEU A 640 -28.17 12.38 -10.82
CA LEU A 640 -27.98 13.28 -11.96
C LEU A 640 -29.27 13.49 -12.76
N ASP A 641 -30.08 12.45 -12.95
CA ASP A 641 -31.37 12.53 -13.62
C ASP A 641 -32.34 13.45 -12.85
N ALA A 642 -32.42 13.31 -11.53
CA ALA A 642 -33.24 14.20 -10.69
C ALA A 642 -32.82 15.67 -10.84
N TYR A 643 -31.52 15.95 -10.88
CA TYR A 643 -30.99 17.31 -11.11
C TYR A 643 -31.37 17.84 -12.51
N LEU A 644 -31.16 17.03 -13.56
CA LEU A 644 -31.47 17.39 -14.95
C LEU A 644 -32.97 17.62 -15.16
N MET A 645 -33.83 16.73 -14.65
CA MET A 645 -35.28 16.84 -14.77
C MET A 645 -35.80 18.08 -14.05
N LYS A 646 -35.26 18.39 -12.86
CA LYS A 646 -35.62 19.61 -12.13
C LYS A 646 -35.23 20.87 -12.90
N MET A 647 -34.06 20.87 -13.55
CA MET A 647 -33.62 21.96 -14.43
C MET A 647 -34.55 22.13 -15.64
N LEU A 648 -34.88 21.04 -16.33
CA LEU A 648 -35.78 21.04 -17.49
C LEU A 648 -37.19 21.54 -17.14
N ASN A 649 -37.71 21.17 -15.97
CA ASN A 649 -39.03 21.60 -15.49
C ASN A 649 -39.12 23.11 -15.16
N GLN A 650 -37.98 23.81 -15.09
CA GLN A 650 -37.96 25.28 -14.97
C GLN A 650 -38.24 26.00 -16.30
N LEU A 651 -38.02 25.35 -17.46
CA LEU A 651 -38.30 25.95 -18.76
C LEU A 651 -39.79 26.23 -18.97
N VAL A 652 -40.07 27.29 -19.73
CA VAL A 652 -41.41 27.70 -20.13
C VAL A 652 -41.63 27.31 -21.59
N GLU A 653 -42.86 26.97 -21.97
CA GLU A 653 -43.18 26.69 -23.38
C GLU A 653 -42.92 27.93 -24.27
N LYS A 654 -42.24 27.72 -25.42
CA LYS A 654 -41.86 28.78 -26.38
C LYS A 654 -43.05 29.67 -26.79
N ASN A 655 -44.25 29.08 -26.85
CA ASN A 655 -45.51 29.76 -27.21
C ASN A 655 -45.81 30.99 -26.35
N HIS A 656 -45.34 31.03 -25.10
CA HIS A 656 -45.53 32.18 -24.21
C HIS A 656 -44.60 33.36 -24.49
N LEU A 657 -43.53 33.16 -25.27
CA LEU A 657 -42.60 34.23 -25.66
C LEU A 657 -43.12 35.03 -26.86
N TYR A 658 -43.89 34.40 -27.76
CA TYR A 658 -44.33 35.04 -29.00
C TYR A 658 -45.36 36.15 -28.76
N PRO A 659 -45.27 37.26 -29.51
CA PRO A 659 -46.32 38.27 -29.51
C PRO A 659 -47.62 37.69 -30.08
N SER A 660 -48.76 38.24 -29.64
CA SER A 660 -50.05 37.84 -30.19
C SER A 660 -50.15 38.28 -31.66
N THR A 661 -50.67 37.39 -32.52
CA THR A 661 -50.86 37.69 -33.94
C THR A 661 -51.78 38.90 -34.13
N PRO A 662 -51.35 39.97 -34.81
CA PRO A 662 -52.18 41.11 -35.14
C PRO A 662 -53.39 40.73 -36.02
N PRO A 663 -54.45 41.55 -36.06
CA PRO A 663 -55.58 41.30 -36.95
C PRO A 663 -55.15 41.43 -38.42
N ILE A 664 -55.64 40.53 -39.28
CA ILE A 664 -55.40 40.61 -40.72
C ILE A 664 -56.25 41.73 -41.32
N THR A 665 -55.60 42.64 -42.05
CA THR A 665 -56.22 43.78 -42.74
C THR A 665 -55.82 43.81 -44.21
N ARG A 666 -56.64 44.43 -45.06
CA ARG A 666 -56.25 44.75 -46.45
C ARG A 666 -55.67 46.16 -46.56
N TYR A 667 -54.68 46.34 -47.42
CA TYR A 667 -54.06 47.65 -47.68
C TYR A 667 -55.06 48.69 -48.22
N THR A 668 -54.95 49.93 -47.77
CA THR A 668 -55.71 51.08 -48.29
C THR A 668 -54.88 52.35 -48.34
N GLU A 669 -54.98 53.09 -49.45
CA GLU A 669 -54.21 54.30 -49.74
C GLU A 669 -54.85 55.59 -49.17
N THR A 670 -56.05 55.51 -48.60
CA THR A 670 -56.88 56.69 -48.27
C THR A 670 -56.69 57.22 -46.84
N VAL A 671 -56.40 58.52 -46.73
CA VAL A 671 -56.31 59.32 -45.47
C VAL A 671 -57.70 59.83 -45.06
N ILE A 672 -58.68 58.94 -44.87
CA ILE A 672 -59.99 59.35 -44.33
C ILE A 672 -59.91 59.26 -42.80
N PRO A 673 -60.18 60.35 -42.04
CA PRO A 673 -60.15 60.32 -40.58
C PRO A 673 -61.37 59.54 -40.08
N MET A 674 -61.20 58.25 -39.81
CA MET A 674 -62.17 57.43 -39.09
C MET A 674 -61.70 57.17 -37.66
N ILE A 675 -62.64 56.88 -36.77
CA ILE A 675 -62.37 56.47 -35.38
C ILE A 675 -61.52 55.20 -35.43
N LYS A 676 -60.22 55.37 -35.15
CA LYS A 676 -59.29 54.26 -35.15
C LYS A 676 -59.53 53.38 -33.93
N ARG A 677 -59.62 52.06 -34.12
CA ARG A 677 -59.68 51.10 -33.02
C ARG A 677 -58.28 50.92 -32.44
N SER A 678 -58.11 51.11 -31.13
CA SER A 678 -56.86 50.81 -30.43
C SER A 678 -56.66 49.30 -30.32
N LEU A 679 -55.49 48.79 -30.73
CA LEU A 679 -55.07 47.43 -30.41
C LEU A 679 -54.76 47.35 -28.91
N VAL A 680 -55.75 46.99 -28.07
CA VAL A 680 -55.44 46.51 -26.72
C VAL A 680 -55.03 45.05 -26.87
N VAL A 681 -53.72 44.81 -26.93
CA VAL A 681 -53.17 43.45 -26.96
C VAL A 681 -52.18 43.31 -25.80
N GLY A 682 -52.74 43.00 -24.64
CA GLY A 682 -52.00 42.41 -23.54
C GLY A 682 -52.67 41.10 -23.17
N THR A 683 -52.17 39.97 -23.67
CA THR A 683 -52.52 38.68 -23.11
C THR A 683 -52.00 38.67 -21.68
N LEU A 684 -52.89 38.67 -20.68
CA LEU A 684 -52.52 38.53 -19.27
C LEU A 684 -51.78 37.19 -19.12
N LEU A 685 -50.45 37.24 -19.02
CA LEU A 685 -49.64 36.08 -18.69
C LEU A 685 -50.01 35.61 -17.29
N ASP A 686 -50.13 34.29 -17.11
CA ASP A 686 -50.30 33.69 -15.79
C ASP A 686 -49.14 34.13 -14.87
N ALA A 687 -49.46 34.51 -13.63
CA ALA A 687 -48.49 35.04 -12.67
C ALA A 687 -47.34 34.04 -12.41
N ASN A 688 -47.62 32.74 -12.47
CA ASN A 688 -46.60 31.69 -12.32
C ASN A 688 -45.64 31.62 -13.52
N VAL A 689 -46.17 31.78 -14.74
CA VAL A 689 -45.36 31.82 -15.98
C VAL A 689 -44.50 33.09 -16.01
N ALA A 690 -45.06 34.23 -15.63
CA ALA A 690 -44.32 35.49 -15.53
C ALA A 690 -43.17 35.41 -14.53
N ARG A 691 -43.39 34.81 -13.35
CA ARG A 691 -42.34 34.58 -12.34
C ARG A 691 -41.21 33.68 -12.88
N LYS A 692 -41.55 32.54 -13.51
CA LYS A 692 -40.55 31.68 -14.16
C LYS A 692 -39.76 32.42 -15.25
N LEU A 693 -40.43 33.23 -16.08
CA LEU A 693 -39.76 34.05 -17.10
C LEU A 693 -38.82 35.09 -16.49
N ASN A 694 -39.12 35.64 -15.31
CA ASN A 694 -38.21 36.56 -14.62
C ASN A 694 -36.96 35.84 -14.06
N GLU A 695 -37.05 34.54 -13.76
CA GLU A 695 -35.93 33.70 -13.29
C GLU A 695 -35.07 33.13 -14.46
N LEU A 696 -35.54 33.28 -15.71
CA LEU A 696 -34.89 32.81 -16.95
C LEU A 696 -34.29 33.97 -17.76
N THR A 697 -33.59 34.90 -17.11
CA THR A 697 -32.82 35.96 -17.79
C THR A 697 -31.65 35.38 -18.58
N ILE A 698 -31.16 36.09 -19.61
CA ILE A 698 -30.03 35.66 -20.46
C ILE A 698 -28.81 35.18 -19.64
N PRO A 699 -28.29 35.93 -18.64
CA PRO A 699 -27.14 35.46 -17.88
C PRO A 699 -27.39 34.11 -17.19
N LYS A 700 -28.53 33.97 -16.52
CA LYS A 700 -28.93 32.72 -15.86
C LYS A 700 -29.18 31.56 -16.83
N LEU A 701 -29.58 31.83 -18.07
CA LEU A 701 -29.68 30.81 -19.13
C LEU A 701 -28.29 30.36 -19.58
N CYS A 702 -27.33 31.29 -19.73
CA CYS A 702 -25.93 30.96 -20.02
C CYS A 702 -25.31 30.10 -18.92
N ILE A 703 -25.51 30.44 -17.64
CA ILE A 703 -25.00 29.62 -16.52
C ILE A 703 -25.61 28.21 -16.52
N ARG A 704 -26.91 28.07 -16.81
CA ARG A 704 -27.56 26.75 -16.95
C ARG A 704 -26.99 25.93 -18.10
N LEU A 705 -26.77 26.55 -19.26
CA LEU A 705 -26.14 25.92 -20.42
C LEU A 705 -24.72 25.45 -20.11
N ASN A 706 -23.91 26.29 -19.47
CA ASN A 706 -22.56 25.93 -19.02
C ASN A 706 -22.57 24.81 -17.98
N THR A 707 -23.56 24.79 -17.09
CA THR A 707 -23.78 23.73 -16.10
C THR A 707 -24.06 22.40 -16.80
N LEU A 708 -24.88 22.38 -17.85
CA LEU A 708 -25.11 21.18 -18.65
C LEU A 708 -23.84 20.71 -19.38
N GLN A 709 -23.06 21.64 -19.95
CA GLN A 709 -21.77 21.32 -20.56
C GLN A 709 -20.77 20.75 -19.54
N TYR A 710 -20.78 21.27 -18.32
CA TYR A 710 -19.98 20.78 -17.21
C TYR A 710 -20.37 19.34 -16.83
N ILE A 711 -21.67 19.04 -16.72
CA ILE A 711 -22.18 17.67 -16.48
C ILE A 711 -21.64 16.72 -17.55
N GLN A 712 -21.73 17.11 -18.83
CA GLN A 712 -21.26 16.27 -19.93
C GLN A 712 -19.76 15.94 -19.83
N LYS A 713 -18.93 16.91 -19.42
CA LYS A 713 -17.48 16.73 -19.21
C LYS A 713 -17.21 15.86 -17.96
N GLN A 714 -17.90 16.11 -16.85
CA GLN A 714 -17.66 15.42 -15.58
C GLN A 714 -18.13 13.96 -15.57
N VAL A 715 -19.20 13.62 -16.28
CA VAL A 715 -19.66 12.22 -16.38
C VAL A 715 -18.56 11.32 -16.96
N ALA A 716 -17.78 11.80 -17.93
CA ALA A 716 -16.67 11.05 -18.50
C ALA A 716 -15.51 10.86 -17.49
N ILE A 717 -15.19 11.89 -16.71
CA ILE A 717 -14.15 11.83 -15.68
C ILE A 717 -14.55 10.86 -14.55
N LEU A 718 -15.82 10.92 -14.13
CA LEU A 718 -16.39 10.04 -13.12
C LEU A 718 -16.39 8.57 -13.60
N GLU A 719 -16.77 8.32 -14.85
CA GLU A 719 -16.72 6.99 -15.47
C GLU A 719 -15.30 6.40 -15.40
N ASP A 720 -14.29 7.17 -15.83
CA ASP A 720 -12.88 6.78 -15.79
C ASP A 720 -12.39 6.52 -14.35
N GLY A 721 -12.81 7.36 -13.40
CA GLY A 721 -12.49 7.21 -11.98
C GLY A 721 -13.03 5.91 -11.40
N ILE A 722 -14.33 5.64 -11.58
CA ILE A 722 -14.97 4.41 -11.09
C ILE A 722 -14.34 3.17 -11.74
N ARG A 723 -14.05 3.21 -13.06
CA ARG A 723 -13.41 2.10 -13.77
C ARG A 723 -12.02 1.78 -13.23
N LYS A 724 -11.21 2.80 -12.91
CA LYS A 724 -9.89 2.64 -12.27
C LYS A 724 -10.02 1.98 -10.89
N SER A 725 -10.91 2.47 -10.04
CA SER A 725 -11.13 1.92 -8.69
C SER A 725 -11.67 0.49 -8.74
N TRP A 726 -12.58 0.19 -9.68
CA TRP A 726 -13.08 -1.16 -9.92
C TRP A 726 -11.97 -2.15 -10.31
N GLY A 727 -11.00 -1.70 -11.11
CA GLY A 727 -9.84 -2.51 -11.51
C GLY A 727 -8.91 -2.88 -10.35
N LEU A 728 -8.83 -2.08 -9.30
CA LEU A 728 -7.97 -2.33 -8.13
C LEU A 728 -8.52 -3.39 -7.17
N ILE A 729 -9.85 -3.54 -7.10
CA ILE A 729 -10.52 -4.45 -6.17
C ILE A 729 -10.65 -5.86 -6.74
N ARG A 730 -10.65 -6.01 -8.07
CA ARG A 730 -10.70 -7.33 -8.70
C ARG A 730 -9.39 -8.05 -8.45
N PRO A 731 -9.38 -9.20 -7.72
CA PRO A 731 -8.18 -10.02 -7.66
C PRO A 731 -7.80 -10.43 -9.08
N SER A 732 -6.52 -10.28 -9.40
CA SER A 732 -5.89 -10.77 -10.62
C SER A 732 -5.83 -12.30 -10.62
N LEU A 733 -6.98 -12.97 -10.48
CA LEU A 733 -7.13 -14.41 -10.69
C LEU A 733 -6.95 -14.77 -12.17
N ASP A 734 -7.07 -13.78 -13.07
CA ASP A 734 -7.17 -13.97 -14.52
C ASP A 734 -5.82 -14.01 -15.27
N GLN A 735 -4.67 -14.13 -14.61
CA GLN A 735 -3.37 -14.27 -15.31
C GLN A 735 -2.82 -15.70 -15.41
N ARG A 736 -3.51 -16.74 -14.90
CA ARG A 736 -2.91 -18.10 -14.85
C ARG A 736 -3.77 -19.31 -15.19
N GLN A 737 -4.91 -19.14 -15.87
CA GLN A 737 -5.54 -20.24 -16.62
C GLN A 737 -5.24 -20.13 -18.12
N THR A 738 -3.95 -20.06 -18.48
CA THR A 738 -3.54 -20.25 -19.87
C THR A 738 -2.28 -21.11 -19.91
N LYS A 739 -2.48 -22.39 -19.65
CA LYS A 739 -1.88 -23.48 -20.41
C LYS A 739 -2.53 -24.79 -19.97
N GLU A 740 -3.16 -25.41 -20.95
CA GLU A 740 -3.78 -26.74 -20.96
C GLU A 740 -5.28 -26.82 -20.65
N GLU A 741 -5.99 -27.20 -21.73
CA GLU A 741 -7.31 -27.82 -21.83
C GLU A 741 -8.54 -26.92 -22.06
N VAL A 742 -8.74 -26.67 -23.37
CA VAL A 742 -9.98 -26.48 -24.13
C VAL A 742 -11.23 -27.08 -23.45
N LEU A 743 -12.05 -26.23 -22.83
CA LEU A 743 -13.53 -26.25 -22.77
C LEU A 743 -14.03 -25.43 -21.56
N GLU A 744 -13.93 -24.08 -21.62
CA GLU A 744 -14.83 -23.15 -20.88
C GLU A 744 -14.55 -21.66 -21.22
N GLU A 745 -14.43 -21.31 -22.51
CA GLU A 745 -14.25 -19.91 -22.95
C GLU A 745 -15.53 -19.03 -22.89
N ARG A 746 -16.66 -19.54 -22.39
CA ARG A 746 -17.96 -18.83 -22.43
C ARG A 746 -18.33 -18.03 -21.17
N SER A 747 -17.59 -18.14 -20.06
CA SER A 747 -17.96 -17.54 -18.77
C SER A 747 -17.14 -16.31 -18.35
N LEU A 748 -15.96 -16.07 -18.95
CA LEU A 748 -15.08 -14.95 -18.58
C LEU A 748 -15.35 -13.68 -19.41
N LEU A 749 -15.65 -13.83 -20.70
CA LEU A 749 -16.00 -12.74 -21.62
C LEU A 749 -17.28 -12.00 -21.20
N THR A 750 -18.24 -12.71 -20.61
CA THR A 750 -19.53 -12.15 -20.19
C THR A 750 -19.44 -11.17 -19.02
N SER A 751 -18.38 -11.21 -18.20
CA SER A 751 -18.24 -10.32 -17.04
C SER A 751 -17.71 -8.92 -17.39
N SER A 752 -16.73 -8.82 -18.29
CA SER A 752 -16.20 -7.53 -18.74
C SER A 752 -17.17 -6.84 -19.69
N GLU A 753 -17.76 -7.60 -20.62
CA GLU A 753 -18.77 -7.08 -21.55
C GLU A 753 -20.02 -6.58 -20.80
N ALA A 754 -20.43 -7.26 -19.71
CA ALA A 754 -21.55 -6.79 -18.89
C ALA A 754 -21.21 -5.49 -18.11
N VAL A 755 -19.97 -5.35 -17.61
CA VAL A 755 -19.52 -4.11 -16.97
C VAL A 755 -19.48 -2.96 -17.98
N ASP A 756 -18.93 -3.21 -19.17
CA ASP A 756 -18.88 -2.23 -20.26
C ASP A 756 -20.30 -1.83 -20.70
N ALA A 757 -21.22 -2.80 -20.80
CA ALA A 757 -22.62 -2.54 -21.10
C ALA A 757 -23.33 -1.71 -20.01
N LEU A 758 -23.02 -1.93 -18.73
CA LEU A 758 -23.59 -1.14 -17.63
C LEU A 758 -23.14 0.33 -17.70
N PHE A 759 -21.83 0.58 -17.83
CA PHE A 759 -21.31 1.94 -17.98
C PHE A 759 -21.84 2.61 -19.24
N ALA A 760 -21.84 1.89 -20.37
CA ALA A 760 -22.38 2.38 -21.62
C ALA A 760 -23.84 2.78 -21.44
N THR A 761 -24.68 1.93 -20.85
CA THR A 761 -26.11 2.21 -20.67
C THR A 761 -26.33 3.44 -19.77
N THR A 762 -25.76 3.46 -18.56
CA THR A 762 -25.98 4.55 -17.59
C THR A 762 -25.43 5.88 -18.10
N CYS A 763 -24.17 5.91 -18.53
CA CYS A 763 -23.52 7.15 -18.92
C CYS A 763 -24.01 7.66 -20.28
N HIS A 764 -24.47 6.79 -21.19
CA HIS A 764 -25.11 7.21 -22.45
C HIS A 764 -26.46 7.88 -22.19
N ILE A 765 -27.30 7.33 -21.31
CA ILE A 765 -28.61 7.93 -21.00
C ILE A 765 -28.44 9.33 -20.40
N ILE A 766 -27.49 9.53 -19.47
CA ILE A 766 -27.21 10.86 -18.89
C ILE A 766 -26.68 11.82 -19.96
N ARG A 767 -25.76 11.36 -20.82
CA ARG A 767 -25.20 12.19 -21.91
C ARG A 767 -26.27 12.59 -22.91
N ASP A 768 -27.16 11.69 -23.30
CA ASP A 768 -28.27 11.96 -24.20
C ASP A 768 -29.25 12.98 -23.61
N THR A 769 -29.64 12.76 -22.34
CA THR A 769 -30.56 13.65 -21.62
C THR A 769 -29.96 15.05 -21.47
N THR A 770 -28.66 15.14 -21.17
CA THR A 770 -27.93 16.42 -21.10
C THR A 770 -27.87 17.11 -22.46
N THR A 771 -27.62 16.35 -23.53
CA THR A 771 -27.55 16.90 -24.90
C THR A 771 -28.93 17.40 -25.37
N ASP A 772 -29.99 16.67 -25.07
CA ASP A 772 -31.37 17.11 -25.31
C ASP A 772 -31.71 18.38 -24.52
N ALA A 773 -31.30 18.45 -23.25
CA ALA A 773 -31.45 19.65 -22.44
C ALA A 773 -30.71 20.86 -23.04
N ILE A 774 -29.45 20.70 -23.45
CA ILE A 774 -28.68 21.77 -24.11
C ILE A 774 -29.45 22.30 -25.32
N ARG A 775 -29.96 21.43 -26.20
CA ARG A 775 -30.74 21.84 -27.37
C ARG A 775 -31.98 22.65 -26.98
N LYS A 776 -32.77 22.17 -26.01
CA LYS A 776 -33.99 22.87 -25.52
C LYS A 776 -33.67 24.22 -24.90
N PHE A 777 -32.62 24.33 -24.10
CA PHE A 777 -32.18 25.58 -23.50
C PHE A 777 -31.63 26.56 -24.55
N CYS A 778 -30.86 26.09 -25.55
CA CYS A 778 -30.41 26.91 -26.67
C CYS A 778 -31.61 27.46 -27.46
N ASP A 779 -32.53 26.59 -27.88
CA ASP A 779 -33.74 26.96 -28.62
C ASP A 779 -34.62 27.97 -27.87
N PHE A 780 -34.78 27.79 -26.56
CA PHE A 780 -35.48 28.74 -25.71
C PHE A 780 -34.72 30.07 -25.60
N THR A 781 -33.40 30.04 -25.47
CA THR A 781 -32.55 31.25 -25.36
C THR A 781 -32.67 32.10 -26.62
N GLY A 782 -32.54 31.50 -27.82
CA GLY A 782 -32.71 32.23 -29.07
C GLY A 782 -34.10 32.88 -29.19
N ALA A 783 -35.14 32.12 -28.88
CA ALA A 783 -36.51 32.62 -28.88
C ALA A 783 -36.72 33.76 -27.89
N ARG A 784 -36.14 33.65 -26.69
CA ARG A 784 -36.26 34.66 -25.65
C ARG A 784 -35.57 35.96 -26.05
N VAL A 785 -34.35 35.88 -26.58
CA VAL A 785 -33.61 37.05 -27.05
C VAL A 785 -34.45 37.86 -28.05
N VAL A 786 -34.99 37.19 -29.07
CA VAL A 786 -35.66 37.88 -30.19
C VAL A 786 -37.11 38.25 -29.89
N PHE A 787 -37.90 37.32 -29.36
CA PHE A 787 -39.35 37.50 -29.19
C PHE A 787 -39.75 38.09 -27.83
N TRP A 788 -38.82 38.19 -26.87
CA TRP A 788 -39.09 38.75 -25.55
C TRP A 788 -38.23 39.97 -25.23
N ASP A 789 -36.90 39.83 -25.26
CA ASP A 789 -35.97 40.87 -24.81
C ASP A 789 -35.79 41.99 -25.87
N LEU A 790 -35.66 41.62 -27.14
CA LEU A 790 -35.53 42.56 -28.28
C LEU A 790 -36.84 42.77 -29.04
N ARG A 791 -37.97 42.30 -28.49
CA ARG A 791 -39.29 42.34 -29.13
C ARG A 791 -39.68 43.74 -29.59
N ASP A 792 -39.49 44.72 -28.71
CA ASP A 792 -39.86 46.09 -29.02
C ASP A 792 -38.96 46.58 -30.15
N GLN A 793 -37.63 46.55 -29.97
CA GLN A 793 -36.62 47.08 -30.90
C GLN A 793 -36.64 46.39 -32.27
N PHE A 794 -36.99 45.11 -32.32
CA PHE A 794 -37.01 44.32 -33.55
C PHE A 794 -38.42 44.21 -34.14
N LEU A 795 -39.30 43.45 -33.48
CA LEU A 795 -40.57 43.02 -34.05
C LEU A 795 -41.59 44.15 -34.16
N PHE A 796 -41.51 45.20 -33.32
CA PHE A 796 -42.46 46.31 -33.34
C PHE A 796 -41.94 47.59 -34.03
N HIS A 797 -40.65 47.66 -34.39
CA HIS A 797 -40.08 48.80 -35.10
C HIS A 797 -39.72 48.49 -36.56
N LEU A 798 -39.22 47.29 -36.88
CA LEU A 798 -38.78 46.96 -38.25
C LEU A 798 -39.90 47.18 -39.28
N TYR A 799 -39.62 47.96 -40.33
CA TYR A 799 -40.52 48.34 -41.43
C TYR A 799 -41.85 48.99 -41.03
N ARG A 800 -41.98 49.45 -39.79
CA ARG A 800 -43.22 50.07 -39.34
C ARG A 800 -43.41 51.42 -40.04
N GLY A 801 -44.58 51.62 -40.64
CA GLY A 801 -44.95 52.83 -41.38
C GLY A 801 -44.41 52.83 -42.81
N ASP A 802 -43.08 52.82 -42.96
CA ASP A 802 -42.38 52.77 -44.25
C ASP A 802 -41.05 52.01 -44.12
N VAL A 803 -40.65 51.30 -45.19
CA VAL A 803 -39.41 50.50 -45.20
C VAL A 803 -38.17 51.40 -45.16
N GLY A 804 -38.17 52.52 -45.87
CA GLY A 804 -37.01 53.40 -45.98
C GLY A 804 -36.61 54.05 -44.66
N SER A 805 -37.57 54.36 -43.78
CA SER A 805 -37.32 55.01 -42.48
C SER A 805 -37.05 54.04 -41.31
N SER A 806 -37.42 52.76 -41.47
CA SER A 806 -37.48 51.78 -40.37
C SER A 806 -36.69 50.52 -40.73
N ARG A 807 -35.42 50.70 -41.13
CA ARG A 807 -34.52 49.65 -41.65
C ARG A 807 -33.90 48.79 -40.54
N LEU A 808 -33.38 47.63 -40.94
CA LEU A 808 -32.74 46.67 -40.04
C LEU A 808 -31.50 47.22 -39.30
N ASP A 809 -30.80 48.21 -39.86
CA ASP A 809 -29.58 48.80 -39.28
C ASP A 809 -29.75 49.30 -37.84
N SER A 810 -30.96 49.74 -37.48
CA SER A 810 -31.28 50.22 -36.12
C SER A 810 -31.34 49.09 -35.06
N PHE A 811 -31.53 47.84 -35.49
CA PHE A 811 -31.67 46.67 -34.63
C PHE A 811 -30.32 45.98 -34.36
N LEU A 812 -29.44 45.91 -35.36
CA LEU A 812 -28.20 45.13 -35.28
C LEU A 812 -27.30 45.47 -34.06
N PRO A 813 -27.11 46.74 -33.65
CA PRO A 813 -26.31 47.06 -32.45
C PRO A 813 -26.89 46.46 -31.15
N HIS A 814 -28.21 46.27 -31.09
CA HIS A 814 -28.86 45.66 -29.92
C HIS A 814 -28.62 44.15 -29.88
N VAL A 815 -28.62 43.49 -31.05
CA VAL A 815 -28.25 42.06 -31.15
C VAL A 815 -26.80 41.87 -30.80
N ASP A 816 -25.92 42.73 -31.33
CA ASP A 816 -24.48 42.71 -31.08
C ASP A 816 -24.17 42.79 -29.58
N THR A 817 -24.78 43.75 -28.87
CA THR A 817 -24.66 43.89 -27.41
C THR A 817 -25.13 42.63 -26.67
N VAL A 818 -26.18 41.97 -27.14
CA VAL A 818 -26.67 40.73 -26.53
C VAL A 818 -25.73 39.56 -26.82
N LEU A 819 -25.22 39.46 -28.06
CA LEU A 819 -24.25 38.43 -28.45
C LEU A 819 -22.94 38.58 -27.67
N ASP A 820 -22.44 39.80 -27.49
CA ASP A 820 -21.26 40.09 -26.67
C ASP A 820 -21.45 39.63 -25.22
N ASN A 821 -22.60 39.94 -24.62
CA ASN A 821 -22.94 39.50 -23.27
C ASN A 821 -23.03 37.97 -23.17
N ILE A 822 -23.61 37.31 -24.17
CA ILE A 822 -23.75 35.84 -24.20
C ILE A 822 -22.39 35.17 -24.40
N CYS A 823 -21.61 35.61 -25.38
CA CYS A 823 -20.26 35.09 -25.68
C CYS A 823 -19.31 35.31 -24.50
N GLY A 824 -19.47 36.41 -23.75
CA GLY A 824 -18.72 36.67 -22.52
C GLY A 824 -19.05 35.71 -21.36
N LEU A 825 -20.23 35.07 -21.38
CA LEU A 825 -20.71 34.20 -20.29
C LEU A 825 -20.71 32.70 -20.66
N ILE A 826 -20.94 32.33 -21.90
CA ILE A 826 -21.06 30.92 -22.35
C ILE A 826 -19.68 30.23 -22.42
N ASP A 827 -19.67 28.89 -22.35
CA ASP A 827 -18.53 28.03 -22.71
C ASP A 827 -18.35 28.02 -24.23
N ASP A 828 -17.09 28.08 -24.69
CA ASP A 828 -16.75 28.18 -26.12
C ASP A 828 -17.34 27.02 -26.94
N THR A 829 -17.51 25.83 -26.36
CA THR A 829 -18.10 24.67 -27.08
C THR A 829 -19.59 24.83 -27.37
N LEU A 830 -20.27 25.73 -26.66
CA LEU A 830 -21.69 26.01 -26.83
C LEU A 830 -21.97 27.29 -27.63
N ARG A 831 -20.95 28.14 -27.83
CA ARG A 831 -21.07 29.44 -28.51
C ARG A 831 -21.86 29.32 -29.81
N ASP A 832 -21.38 28.50 -30.74
CA ASP A 832 -21.98 28.38 -32.07
C ASP A 832 -23.43 27.86 -32.01
N LEU A 833 -23.75 26.97 -31.06
CA LEU A 833 -25.10 26.44 -30.88
C LEU A 833 -26.08 27.53 -30.42
N VAL A 834 -25.66 28.38 -29.48
CA VAL A 834 -26.50 29.48 -28.97
C VAL A 834 -26.63 30.58 -30.02
N VAL A 835 -25.53 30.97 -30.67
CA VAL A 835 -25.54 31.98 -31.74
C VAL A 835 -26.39 31.51 -32.92
N LEU A 836 -26.31 30.23 -33.29
CA LEU A 836 -27.18 29.65 -34.32
C LEU A 836 -28.65 29.73 -33.93
N SER A 837 -28.99 29.46 -32.67
CA SER A 837 -30.36 29.56 -32.19
C SER A 837 -30.89 31.01 -32.26
N ILE A 838 -30.05 31.99 -31.92
CA ILE A 838 -30.38 33.42 -32.04
C ILE A 838 -30.53 33.82 -33.52
N CYS A 839 -29.65 33.33 -34.40
CA CYS A 839 -29.74 33.54 -35.85
C CYS A 839 -31.06 32.99 -36.41
N ARG A 840 -31.39 31.74 -36.08
CA ARG A 840 -32.67 31.12 -36.46
C ARG A 840 -33.86 31.91 -35.93
N ALA A 841 -33.84 32.32 -34.66
CA ALA A 841 -34.90 33.12 -34.07
C ALA A 841 -35.00 34.51 -34.71
N SER A 842 -33.89 35.11 -35.13
CA SER A 842 -33.85 36.42 -35.81
C SER A 842 -34.46 36.33 -37.21
N LEU A 843 -34.17 35.25 -37.94
CA LEU A 843 -34.79 34.95 -39.24
C LEU A 843 -36.28 34.61 -39.09
N GLU A 844 -36.65 33.88 -38.04
CA GLU A 844 -38.05 33.61 -37.67
C GLU A 844 -38.79 34.93 -37.36
N GLY A 845 -38.16 35.83 -36.61
CA GLY A 845 -38.70 37.14 -36.30
C GLY A 845 -38.79 38.06 -37.53
N TYR A 846 -37.82 37.98 -38.44
CA TYR A 846 -37.88 38.66 -39.73
C TYR A 846 -39.11 38.21 -40.54
N VAL A 847 -39.31 36.90 -40.67
CA VAL A 847 -40.50 36.34 -41.34
C VAL A 847 -41.79 36.73 -40.63
N TRP A 848 -41.79 36.76 -39.29
CA TRP A 848 -42.93 37.21 -38.51
C TRP A 848 -43.29 38.67 -38.83
N VAL A 849 -42.30 39.57 -38.98
CA VAL A 849 -42.53 40.96 -39.40
C VAL A 849 -43.14 41.04 -40.81
N LEU A 850 -42.75 40.16 -41.73
CA LEU A 850 -43.27 40.13 -43.10
C LEU A 850 -44.71 39.61 -43.19
N LEU A 851 -45.08 38.63 -42.37
CA LEU A 851 -46.33 37.89 -42.50
C LEU A 851 -47.38 38.26 -41.43
N ASP A 852 -46.94 38.50 -40.20
CA ASP A 852 -47.78 38.79 -39.03
C ASP A 852 -47.41 40.16 -38.44
N GLY A 853 -46.87 41.07 -39.26
CA GLY A 853 -46.39 42.37 -38.83
C GLY A 853 -47.47 43.41 -38.52
N GLY A 854 -48.74 43.13 -38.82
CA GLY A 854 -49.87 44.01 -38.50
C GLY A 854 -50.11 45.16 -39.50
N PRO A 855 -51.18 45.96 -39.29
CA PRO A 855 -51.75 46.85 -40.30
C PRO A 855 -50.86 48.03 -40.71
N SER A 856 -49.83 48.38 -39.92
CA SER A 856 -48.89 49.47 -40.22
C SER A 856 -47.79 49.11 -41.23
N ARG A 857 -47.79 47.89 -41.77
CA ARG A 857 -46.78 47.40 -42.70
C ARG A 857 -47.41 47.00 -44.03
N ALA A 858 -47.04 47.71 -45.09
CA ALA A 858 -47.40 47.37 -46.46
C ALA A 858 -46.24 47.66 -47.42
N PHE A 859 -45.87 46.68 -48.23
CA PHE A 859 -44.65 46.68 -49.04
C PHE A 859 -44.95 46.84 -50.53
N SER A 860 -44.32 47.82 -51.16
CA SER A 860 -44.32 48.03 -52.61
C SER A 860 -43.17 47.26 -53.29
N ASP A 861 -43.22 47.12 -54.61
CA ASP A 861 -42.17 46.42 -55.36
C ASP A 861 -40.79 47.11 -55.22
N SER A 862 -40.73 48.44 -55.00
CA SER A 862 -39.48 49.14 -54.72
C SER A 862 -38.91 48.81 -53.34
N ASP A 863 -39.77 48.55 -52.35
CA ASP A 863 -39.35 48.24 -50.99
C ASP A 863 -38.67 46.88 -50.90
N ILE A 864 -39.04 45.94 -51.78
CA ILE A 864 -38.50 44.57 -51.77
C ILE A 864 -36.99 44.55 -51.97
N THR A 865 -36.45 45.43 -52.82
CA THR A 865 -34.99 45.54 -53.01
C THR A 865 -34.27 45.94 -51.71
N MET A 866 -34.82 46.90 -50.96
CA MET A 866 -34.28 47.32 -49.67
C MET A 866 -34.38 46.21 -48.61
N MET A 867 -35.44 45.40 -48.67
CA MET A 867 -35.65 44.26 -47.79
C MET A 867 -34.72 43.08 -48.13
N GLU A 868 -34.37 42.89 -49.41
CA GLU A 868 -33.37 41.92 -49.86
C GLU A 868 -31.97 42.31 -49.35
N ASP A 869 -31.63 43.60 -49.44
CA ASP A 869 -30.40 44.14 -48.86
C ASP A 869 -30.36 43.91 -47.33
N ASP A 870 -31.44 44.24 -46.60
CA ASP A 870 -31.52 44.03 -45.15
C ASP A 870 -31.38 42.54 -44.77
N LEU A 871 -31.99 41.63 -45.52
CA LEU A 871 -31.82 40.20 -45.29
C LEU A 871 -30.36 39.75 -45.53
N ASN A 872 -29.67 40.30 -46.54
CA ASN A 872 -28.26 40.03 -46.76
C ASN A 872 -27.38 40.59 -45.65
N VAL A 873 -27.67 41.80 -45.15
CA VAL A 873 -26.98 42.40 -43.99
C VAL A 873 -27.16 41.51 -42.76
N LEU A 874 -28.37 40.99 -42.50
CA LEU A 874 -28.61 40.06 -41.38
C LEU A 874 -27.78 38.78 -41.49
N LYS A 875 -27.66 38.21 -42.70
CA LYS A 875 -26.84 37.02 -42.94
C LYS A 875 -25.36 37.31 -42.71
N GLU A 876 -24.84 38.39 -43.30
CA GLU A 876 -23.43 38.76 -43.14
C GLU A 876 -23.09 39.12 -41.69
N PHE A 877 -24.03 39.71 -40.94
CA PHE A 877 -23.87 39.97 -39.50
C PHE A 877 -23.57 38.69 -38.71
N PHE A 878 -24.31 37.61 -38.92
CA PHE A 878 -24.06 36.34 -38.23
C PHE A 878 -22.84 35.57 -38.77
N VAL A 879 -22.41 35.84 -40.00
CA VAL A 879 -21.15 35.29 -40.55
C VAL A 879 -19.94 36.04 -39.99
N ALA A 880 -20.09 37.34 -39.69
CA ALA A 880 -19.08 38.20 -39.06
C ALA A 880 -17.68 38.06 -39.68
N GLU A 881 -17.58 38.24 -41.00
CA GLU A 881 -16.32 38.12 -41.76
C GLU A 881 -15.57 36.78 -41.61
N GLY A 882 -16.27 35.73 -41.15
CA GLY A 882 -15.71 34.40 -40.91
C GLY A 882 -15.33 34.12 -39.46
N GLU A 883 -15.47 35.10 -38.55
CA GLU A 883 -15.31 34.91 -37.10
C GLU A 883 -16.60 34.40 -36.45
N GLY A 884 -17.74 34.51 -37.13
CA GLY A 884 -19.08 34.10 -36.69
C GLY A 884 -19.46 32.65 -37.06
N LEU A 885 -20.72 32.44 -37.45
CA LEU A 885 -21.22 31.15 -37.88
C LEU A 885 -20.77 30.79 -39.31
N PRO A 886 -20.67 29.50 -39.67
CA PRO A 886 -20.39 29.09 -41.03
C PRO A 886 -21.42 29.62 -42.03
N ARG A 887 -20.96 30.28 -43.10
CA ARG A 887 -21.83 30.88 -44.14
C ARG A 887 -22.84 29.89 -44.74
N SER A 888 -22.45 28.63 -44.92
CA SER A 888 -23.33 27.57 -45.42
C SER A 888 -24.53 27.32 -44.50
N LEU A 889 -24.32 27.38 -43.18
CA LEU A 889 -25.34 27.15 -42.17
C LEU A 889 -26.30 28.34 -42.10
N VAL A 890 -25.78 29.57 -42.12
CA VAL A 890 -26.60 30.80 -42.13
C VAL A 890 -27.47 30.87 -43.40
N GLU A 891 -26.91 30.53 -44.57
CA GLU A 891 -27.66 30.52 -45.83
C GLU A 891 -28.77 29.45 -45.82
N GLN A 892 -28.52 28.30 -45.19
CA GLN A 892 -29.51 27.26 -45.02
C GLN A 892 -30.69 27.71 -44.15
N GLU A 893 -30.42 28.34 -43.00
CA GLU A 893 -31.46 28.85 -42.10
C GLU A 893 -32.24 30.02 -42.75
N ALA A 894 -31.57 30.88 -43.53
CA ALA A 894 -32.18 32.03 -44.19
C ALA A 894 -33.07 31.65 -45.40
N LYS A 895 -32.97 30.42 -45.91
CA LYS A 895 -33.68 29.97 -47.12
C LYS A 895 -35.19 30.21 -47.06
N PHE A 896 -35.84 29.97 -45.92
CA PHE A 896 -37.28 30.19 -45.79
C PHE A 896 -37.62 31.69 -45.86
N ALA A 897 -36.85 32.55 -45.20
CA ALA A 897 -37.02 34.00 -45.26
C ALA A 897 -36.85 34.53 -46.68
N GLN A 898 -35.84 34.04 -47.42
CA GLN A 898 -35.63 34.38 -48.84
C GLN A 898 -36.81 33.96 -49.71
N GLN A 899 -37.35 32.77 -49.49
CA GLN A 899 -38.51 32.28 -50.24
C GLN A 899 -39.76 33.11 -49.98
N ILE A 900 -40.02 33.49 -48.72
CA ILE A 900 -41.13 34.39 -48.37
C ILE A 900 -40.96 35.76 -49.02
N LEU A 901 -39.75 36.32 -48.99
CA LEU A 901 -39.45 37.60 -49.63
C LEU A 901 -39.67 37.53 -51.15
N GLY A 902 -39.26 36.43 -51.78
CA GLY A 902 -39.48 36.19 -53.21
C GLY A 902 -40.97 36.14 -53.61
N LEU A 903 -41.88 35.77 -52.70
CA LEU A 903 -43.32 35.85 -52.97
C LEU A 903 -43.81 37.31 -53.11
N PHE A 904 -43.20 38.24 -52.36
CA PHE A 904 -43.52 39.66 -52.49
C PHE A 904 -43.00 40.25 -53.81
N SER A 905 -41.95 39.69 -54.41
CA SER A 905 -41.43 40.09 -55.74
C SER A 905 -42.32 39.61 -56.91
N LEU A 906 -43.25 38.68 -56.67
CA LEU A 906 -44.17 38.21 -57.70
C LEU A 906 -45.27 39.23 -58.00
N LYS A 907 -45.75 39.22 -59.25
CA LYS A 907 -46.96 39.95 -59.64
C LYS A 907 -48.16 39.45 -58.82
N THR A 908 -49.02 40.38 -58.40
CA THR A 908 -50.19 40.07 -57.57
C THR A 908 -51.07 38.97 -58.16
N GLU A 909 -51.31 38.97 -59.47
CA GLU A 909 -52.15 37.96 -60.14
C GLU A 909 -51.55 36.55 -60.03
N THR A 910 -50.22 36.43 -60.01
CA THR A 910 -49.52 35.15 -59.83
C THR A 910 -49.73 34.63 -58.41
N VAL A 911 -49.59 35.49 -57.40
CA VAL A 911 -49.82 35.13 -55.99
C VAL A 911 -51.28 34.76 -55.74
N ILE A 912 -52.23 35.49 -56.34
CA ILE A 912 -53.67 35.15 -56.31
C ILE A 912 -53.91 33.77 -56.94
N ARG A 913 -53.33 33.47 -58.11
CA ARG A 913 -53.47 32.16 -58.76
C ARG A 913 -52.87 31.03 -57.91
N MET A 914 -51.70 31.26 -57.33
CA MET A 914 -51.08 30.32 -56.38
C MET A 914 -52.01 30.07 -55.19
N LEU A 915 -52.62 31.13 -54.64
CA LEU A 915 -53.58 31.02 -53.54
C LEU A 915 -54.84 30.25 -53.94
N MET A 916 -55.38 30.49 -55.14
CA MET A 916 -56.54 29.76 -55.65
C MET A 916 -56.22 28.27 -55.79
N ASN A 917 -55.10 27.91 -56.42
CA ASN A 917 -54.65 26.53 -56.54
C ASN A 917 -54.41 25.88 -55.16
N ALA A 918 -53.75 26.58 -54.24
CA ALA A 918 -53.52 26.11 -52.88
C ALA A 918 -54.85 25.87 -52.13
N SER A 919 -55.84 26.74 -52.35
CA SER A 919 -57.17 26.62 -51.74
C SER A 919 -58.00 25.47 -52.29
N GLU A 920 -57.85 25.13 -53.58
CA GLU A 920 -58.49 23.96 -54.21
C GLU A 920 -57.98 22.64 -53.60
N HIS A 921 -56.71 22.58 -53.20
CA HIS A 921 -56.12 21.40 -52.57
C HIS A 921 -56.49 21.23 -51.07
N ILE A 922 -57.13 22.23 -50.43
CA ILE A 922 -57.58 22.13 -49.02
C ILE A 922 -58.66 21.05 -48.85
N SER A 923 -59.47 20.75 -49.89
CA SER A 923 -60.52 19.73 -49.79
C SER A 923 -60.02 18.28 -49.86
N MET A 924 -58.78 18.03 -50.30
CA MET A 924 -58.24 16.67 -50.45
C MET A 924 -57.34 16.21 -49.29
N ARG A 925 -56.97 17.10 -48.37
CA ARG A 925 -56.08 16.77 -47.23
C ARG A 925 -56.85 16.83 -45.92
N VAL A 926 -57.71 15.84 -45.70
CA VAL A 926 -58.24 15.52 -44.37
C VAL A 926 -57.11 14.87 -43.57
N ASP A 927 -56.96 15.32 -42.33
CA ASP A 927 -56.04 14.82 -41.29
C ASP A 927 -54.54 15.16 -41.41
N SER A 928 -54.16 16.28 -40.81
CA SER A 928 -53.17 16.24 -39.72
C SER A 928 -53.15 17.59 -38.97
N HIS A 929 -53.35 17.52 -37.67
CA HIS A 929 -53.07 18.61 -36.75
C HIS A 929 -51.55 18.84 -36.71
N LYS A 930 -51.02 19.68 -37.60
CA LYS A 930 -49.68 20.26 -37.44
C LYS A 930 -49.84 21.76 -37.26
N HIS A 931 -49.83 22.17 -36.00
CA HIS A 931 -49.58 23.56 -35.65
C HIS A 931 -48.14 23.88 -36.07
N GLY A 932 -47.94 24.90 -36.91
CA GLY A 932 -46.68 25.65 -36.92
C GLY A 932 -45.68 25.48 -38.07
N HIS A 933 -46.01 24.81 -39.19
CA HIS A 933 -45.16 24.92 -40.40
C HIS A 933 -45.91 25.60 -41.53
N MET A 934 -45.70 26.91 -41.65
CA MET A 934 -46.16 27.74 -42.77
C MET A 934 -45.41 27.31 -44.03
N GLY A 935 -46.11 26.67 -44.97
CA GLY A 935 -45.54 26.29 -46.26
C GLY A 935 -45.52 27.47 -47.23
N LEU A 936 -44.60 27.45 -48.21
CA LEU A 936 -44.52 28.47 -49.27
C LEU A 936 -45.81 28.52 -50.12
N GLU A 937 -46.45 27.38 -50.30
CA GLU A 937 -47.73 27.20 -51.02
C GLU A 937 -48.93 27.12 -50.07
N ASP A 938 -48.73 27.37 -48.77
CA ASP A 938 -49.84 27.37 -47.82
C ASP A 938 -50.73 28.60 -48.08
N ALA A 939 -52.04 28.36 -48.21
CA ALA A 939 -53.03 29.40 -48.40
C ALA A 939 -52.94 30.46 -47.28
N HIS A 940 -52.59 30.05 -46.06
CA HIS A 940 -52.40 30.97 -44.93
C HIS A 940 -51.19 31.91 -45.08
N THR A 941 -50.10 31.46 -45.71
CA THR A 941 -48.93 32.28 -46.03
C THR A 941 -49.28 33.26 -47.15
N LEU A 942 -49.88 32.76 -48.24
CA LEU A 942 -50.19 33.55 -49.42
C LEU A 942 -51.23 34.65 -49.12
N VAL A 943 -52.24 34.38 -48.28
CA VAL A 943 -53.17 35.41 -47.80
C VAL A 943 -52.44 36.51 -47.03
N ARG A 944 -51.51 36.16 -46.13
CA ARG A 944 -50.73 37.13 -45.36
C ARG A 944 -49.83 37.98 -46.25
N VAL A 945 -49.18 37.37 -47.24
CA VAL A 945 -48.41 38.09 -48.27
C VAL A 945 -49.29 39.11 -49.00
N LEU A 946 -50.48 38.71 -49.46
CA LEU A 946 -51.42 39.64 -50.12
C LEU A 946 -51.91 40.77 -49.20
N CYS A 947 -52.04 40.51 -47.90
CA CYS A 947 -52.47 41.53 -46.93
C CYS A 947 -51.43 42.63 -46.74
N HIS A 948 -50.15 42.26 -46.79
CA HIS A 948 -49.03 43.18 -46.68
C HIS A 948 -48.51 43.69 -48.03
N LYS A 949 -49.01 43.23 -49.19
CA LYS A 949 -48.61 43.77 -50.49
C LYS A 949 -49.34 45.10 -50.77
N LYS A 950 -48.59 46.16 -51.04
CA LYS A 950 -49.07 47.52 -51.31
C LYS A 950 -49.63 47.64 -52.74
N ASP A 951 -50.67 46.87 -53.03
CA ASP A 951 -51.26 46.75 -54.36
C ASP A 951 -52.79 46.81 -54.34
N ARG A 952 -53.39 47.50 -55.33
CA ARG A 952 -54.84 47.72 -55.38
C ARG A 952 -55.61 46.45 -55.77
N GLU A 953 -55.05 45.63 -56.65
CA GLU A 953 -55.69 44.36 -57.03
C GLU A 953 -55.68 43.36 -55.88
N ALA A 954 -54.60 43.31 -55.10
CA ALA A 954 -54.52 42.50 -53.87
C ALA A 954 -55.62 42.92 -52.87
N SER A 955 -55.76 44.22 -52.61
CA SER A 955 -56.79 44.75 -51.69
C SER A 955 -58.21 44.49 -52.19
N LYS A 956 -58.46 44.63 -53.49
CA LYS A 956 -59.76 44.35 -54.11
C LYS A 956 -60.14 42.88 -54.00
N PHE A 957 -59.20 41.98 -54.29
CA PHE A 957 -59.38 40.53 -54.14
C PHE A 957 -59.68 40.15 -52.69
N LEU A 958 -58.89 40.64 -51.73
CA LEU A 958 -59.10 40.39 -50.30
C LEU A 958 -60.43 40.95 -49.78
N LYS A 959 -60.86 42.11 -50.29
CA LYS A 959 -62.18 42.68 -49.97
C LYS A 959 -63.32 41.77 -50.49
N GLN A 960 -63.23 41.32 -51.74
CA GLN A 960 -64.29 40.54 -52.38
C GLN A 960 -64.39 39.11 -51.83
N GLN A 961 -63.26 38.44 -51.64
CA GLN A 961 -63.24 37.01 -51.30
C GLN A 961 -63.23 36.75 -49.78
N TYR A 962 -62.69 37.68 -48.98
CA TYR A 962 -62.50 37.47 -47.53
C TYR A 962 -63.21 38.50 -46.64
N GLU A 963 -63.67 39.63 -47.21
CA GLU A 963 -64.26 40.77 -46.51
C GLU A 963 -63.36 41.32 -45.38
N LEU A 964 -62.05 41.42 -45.64
CA LEU A 964 -61.11 41.92 -44.64
C LEU A 964 -61.26 43.45 -44.42
N PRO A 965 -61.10 43.93 -43.17
CA PRO A 965 -61.17 45.35 -42.82
C PRO A 965 -59.97 46.13 -43.37
N MET A 966 -60.11 47.45 -43.51
CA MET A 966 -59.05 48.33 -44.01
C MET A 966 -57.96 48.53 -42.96
N SER A 967 -56.70 48.62 -43.39
CA SER A 967 -55.59 48.90 -42.46
C SER A 967 -55.73 50.26 -41.76
N SER A 968 -56.40 51.24 -42.39
CA SER A 968 -56.67 52.57 -41.82
C SER A 968 -57.66 52.57 -40.63
N GLU A 969 -58.37 51.47 -40.36
CA GLU A 969 -59.33 51.36 -39.26
C GLU A 969 -58.67 51.12 -37.89
N TYR A 970 -57.37 50.87 -37.86
CA TYR A 970 -56.60 50.54 -36.66
C TYR A 970 -55.52 51.60 -36.38
N ASP A 971 -55.33 51.95 -35.10
CA ASP A 971 -54.19 52.77 -34.66
C ASP A 971 -53.14 51.91 -33.97
N ASP A 972 -51.88 52.11 -34.32
CA ASP A 972 -50.76 51.35 -33.75
C ASP A 972 -50.03 52.12 -32.62
N THR A 973 -50.49 53.30 -32.18
CA THR A 973 -49.85 54.02 -31.07
C THR A 973 -50.12 53.31 -29.73
N SER A 974 -49.19 52.48 -29.29
CA SER A 974 -49.10 52.03 -27.89
C SER A 974 -48.58 53.19 -27.03
N SER A 975 -49.47 54.01 -26.48
CA SER A 975 -49.08 54.92 -25.40
C SER A 975 -48.73 54.10 -24.17
N ARG A 976 -47.43 53.94 -23.88
CA ARG A 976 -46.95 53.69 -22.51
C ARG A 976 -47.41 54.87 -21.67
N ASP A 977 -48.43 54.67 -20.84
CA ASP A 977 -48.57 55.31 -19.54
C ASP A 977 -49.88 54.86 -18.88
N SER A 978 -49.78 53.99 -17.88
CA SER A 978 -50.73 53.93 -16.76
C SER A 978 -50.21 52.96 -15.69
N ASN A 979 -49.44 53.52 -14.76
CA ASN A 979 -49.45 53.02 -13.39
C ASN A 979 -50.89 53.08 -12.88
N PHE A 980 -51.52 51.94 -12.61
CA PHE A 980 -52.68 51.89 -11.73
C PHE A 980 -52.43 50.89 -10.60
N GLY A 981 -52.19 51.46 -9.42
CA GLY A 981 -52.59 50.84 -8.18
C GLY A 981 -54.10 50.56 -8.19
N SER A 982 -54.47 49.47 -7.53
CA SER A 982 -55.83 48.98 -7.39
C SER A 982 -56.72 49.96 -6.58
N PRO A 983 -58.05 49.73 -6.55
CA PRO A 983 -58.56 48.80 -5.53
C PRO A 983 -59.74 47.89 -5.96
N LEU A 984 -59.62 46.63 -5.53
CA LEU A 984 -60.60 45.79 -4.79
C LEU A 984 -62.06 45.72 -5.29
N ILE A 985 -62.53 44.52 -5.66
CA ILE A 985 -63.25 43.58 -4.77
C ILE A 985 -63.35 42.20 -5.49
N PRO A 986 -63.07 41.08 -4.81
CA PRO A 986 -63.15 39.73 -5.36
C PRO A 986 -64.50 39.10 -5.05
N ASP A 987 -65.16 38.50 -6.04
CA ASP A 987 -65.98 37.29 -5.88
C ASP A 987 -66.65 36.93 -7.20
N LEU A 988 -66.20 35.82 -7.80
CA LEU A 988 -66.96 34.86 -8.63
C LEU A 988 -65.97 33.88 -9.30
N LEU A 989 -65.09 33.29 -8.51
CA LEU A 989 -64.30 32.12 -8.91
C LEU A 989 -64.89 30.89 -8.23
N LYS A 990 -65.74 30.16 -8.95
CA LYS A 990 -66.00 28.72 -8.76
C LYS A 990 -66.86 28.16 -9.91
N ARG A 991 -66.21 27.87 -11.04
CA ARG A 991 -66.55 26.68 -11.83
C ARG A 991 -65.39 26.27 -12.72
N SER A 992 -65.25 24.97 -12.78
CA SER A 992 -64.06 24.20 -13.14
C SER A 992 -63.87 24.08 -14.65
N THR A 993 -62.60 23.89 -15.02
CA THR A 993 -62.09 23.02 -16.11
C THR A 993 -62.34 23.41 -17.57
N SER A 994 -61.23 23.40 -18.32
CA SER A 994 -61.08 23.48 -19.78
C SER A 994 -61.31 24.85 -20.41
N PHE A 995 -60.28 25.69 -20.40
CA PHE A 995 -60.24 26.85 -21.27
C PHE A 995 -59.86 26.43 -22.69
N HIS A 996 -60.92 26.11 -23.43
CA HIS A 996 -61.04 26.42 -24.84
C HIS A 996 -60.55 27.86 -25.11
N TRP A 997 -59.80 27.99 -26.20
CA TRP A 997 -59.29 29.24 -26.73
C TRP A 997 -60.37 30.33 -26.78
N PRO A 998 -60.08 31.60 -26.42
CA PRO A 998 -61.00 32.69 -26.67
C PRO A 998 -61.19 32.82 -28.19
N LYS A 999 -62.43 32.57 -28.62
CA LYS A 999 -62.86 32.46 -30.02
C LYS A 999 -62.81 33.76 -30.84
N ASN A 1000 -62.24 34.86 -30.36
CA ASN A 1000 -62.41 36.15 -31.04
C ASN A 1000 -61.40 36.41 -32.17
N GLY A 1001 -60.26 35.72 -32.21
CA GLY A 1001 -59.43 35.62 -33.42
C GLY A 1001 -59.87 34.46 -34.34
N GLN A 1002 -60.23 33.32 -33.76
CA GLN A 1002 -60.69 32.15 -34.51
C GLN A 1002 -62.07 32.34 -35.19
N SER A 1003 -62.89 33.30 -34.78
CA SER A 1003 -64.17 33.60 -35.46
C SER A 1003 -63.93 34.25 -36.82
N SER A 1004 -62.96 35.17 -36.90
CA SER A 1004 -62.46 35.75 -38.16
C SER A 1004 -61.88 34.66 -39.07
N PHE A 1005 -61.03 33.78 -38.54
CA PHE A 1005 -60.40 32.73 -39.36
C PHE A 1005 -61.30 31.55 -39.72
N LYS A 1006 -62.29 31.18 -38.88
CA LYS A 1006 -63.34 30.23 -39.27
C LYS A 1006 -64.26 30.83 -40.33
N SER A 1007 -64.50 32.14 -40.29
CA SER A 1007 -65.20 32.88 -41.34
C SER A 1007 -64.38 32.88 -42.63
N ILE A 1008 -63.08 33.18 -42.57
CA ILE A 1008 -62.14 33.14 -43.73
C ILE A 1008 -62.01 31.72 -44.30
N ARG A 1009 -61.90 30.68 -43.47
CA ARG A 1009 -61.84 29.28 -43.93
C ARG A 1009 -63.16 28.81 -44.57
N LYS A 1010 -64.32 29.24 -44.03
CA LYS A 1010 -65.63 29.03 -44.67
C LYS A 1010 -65.78 29.84 -45.96
N LYS A 1011 -65.26 31.06 -46.02
CA LYS A 1011 -65.26 31.91 -47.21
C LYS A 1011 -64.33 31.40 -48.31
N LEU A 1012 -63.15 30.88 -47.96
CA LEU A 1012 -62.28 30.10 -48.85
C LEU A 1012 -63.04 28.93 -49.48
N GLN A 1013 -63.78 28.15 -48.68
CA GLN A 1013 -64.62 27.06 -49.17
C GLN A 1013 -65.78 27.56 -50.06
N ALA A 1014 -66.40 28.69 -49.73
CA ALA A 1014 -67.53 29.28 -50.48
C ALA A 1014 -67.10 29.94 -51.81
N ALA A 1015 -66.00 30.67 -51.83
CA ALA A 1015 -65.39 31.26 -53.03
C ALA A 1015 -64.98 30.20 -54.05
N THR A 1016 -64.45 29.06 -53.56
CA THR A 1016 -64.10 27.91 -54.41
C THR A 1016 -65.35 27.24 -55.01
N SER A 1017 -66.52 27.33 -54.35
CA SER A 1017 -67.79 26.84 -54.91
C SER A 1017 -68.46 27.82 -55.88
N GLU A 1018 -68.42 29.14 -55.65
CA GLU A 1018 -69.02 30.13 -56.56
C GLU A 1018 -68.29 30.21 -57.92
N ILE A 1019 -66.96 30.03 -57.92
CA ILE A 1019 -66.16 30.01 -59.15
C ILE A 1019 -66.43 28.74 -59.98
N ARG A 1020 -66.85 27.64 -59.32
CA ARG A 1020 -67.24 26.38 -59.97
C ARG A 1020 -68.57 26.51 -60.72
N ASP A 1021 -69.44 27.45 -60.33
CA ASP A 1021 -70.73 27.71 -60.99
C ASP A 1021 -70.66 28.76 -62.11
N VAL A 1022 -69.59 29.57 -62.19
CA VAL A 1022 -69.36 30.55 -63.28
C VAL A 1022 -68.55 29.94 -64.45
N ALA A 1023 -67.91 28.78 -64.25
CA ALA A 1023 -67.13 28.07 -65.26
C ALA A 1023 -67.82 26.82 -65.84
N ARG A 1024 -69.16 26.78 -65.85
CA ARG A 1024 -69.97 25.82 -66.61
C ARG A 1024 -70.81 26.47 -67.68
#